data_AF-A0A8A3PS07-F1
#
_entry.id   AF-A0A8A3PS07-F1
#
_cell.length_a   1.000
_cell.length_b   1.000
_cell.length_c   1.000
_cell.angle_alpha   90.00
_cell.angle_beta   90.00
_cell.angle_gamma   90.00
#
_symmetry.space_group_name_H-M   'P 1'
#
loop_
_entity.id
_entity.type
_entity.pdbx_description
1 polymer ?
#
loop_
_entity_poly.entity_id
_entity_poly.type
_entity_poly.pdbx_seq_one_letter_code
_entity_poly.pdbx_strand_id
1 'polypeptide(L)'
;MPRKQFLADIETASEKGIPNVVSISRGEDDGDVNFCFLHPSTEPIDVGLLALDVSGYPDENSFMVFTKSHGAPKAVIEALNQLTPSPNGIRVADLIGSISQKLQKALSTGSQGSPISLDDDEDVEMDDVAEEQSEDDSGFSDDYEEDFPDEPIPFSNGNAVPKSTTILTPRVAAQLNRRIRIDVRALRMAGFRIGILSGMKAESQNSILSISIQATKLGLSEEAMQAWDIESNQHVTLLIRYSEGYKTYEAVIDQPAKNSGVDFRIGVGDGYKPSATAAFSAFSDVNKAGAKHFNNDKSTPHKGAKNQSRGFSNIFISSSLNEFINTKMISILKVRNATGFGWEDAKEYFDERQGRPLEANSDLFPEKLYSNTNKGLKSHSSQLLTDDHLINNNGGSISFPLLAGQFALMYIVRCTEFCLVCHDKITDEFEALKPYVCDKPLCLYQYMSLGFGPSVEHEIQTQPYVVDLLLNFCYTSAWGNRIREYPTGMSLSVPPAIVPAGHTMLPTVSSAIINGSNPASKPSSINPQGNVYDVDYDAQTQEATFEKGNVLVHNGDWVRIFIGLGPGGFVTQALHFRVEDISSWPIVKLSAPIRQRVLTGTYKMPASSNKLAVNPTPGHKHDAKLTVYNCNFDKMSSAEKCNTITMLLDTLPSVKDLKEYIYRQSQTEEPNLRKWTERLSPAALGLLRWVIASNRSCLVQVDRFPGQSDTLAKIRPEQKVSQIGENWVQFRFAQGSPDKELRFLNALKEQQAILNPKYPTMFAFHGSALQNWHSIIRHGLDFKETLNGRAYGHGVYHAQDQSVSSSYSSGRNIMVSFKSFSIRLQSNFKLELLAWITIQYFSCDEHQ
;
A
#
# COMPACT_ATOMS: atom_id res chain seq x y z
N MET A 1 1.80 36.27 -0.91
CA MET A 1 2.05 35.99 0.52
C MET A 1 0.87 36.54 1.33
N PRO A 2 -0.20 35.74 1.48
CA PRO A 2 -1.45 36.16 2.13
C PRO A 2 -1.27 36.64 3.58
N ARG A 3 -0.40 35.95 4.35
CA ARG A 3 -0.04 36.33 5.74
C ARG A 3 0.58 37.73 5.87
N LYS A 4 1.43 38.14 4.93
CA LYS A 4 2.06 39.48 4.96
C LYS A 4 1.04 40.58 4.70
N GLN A 5 0.04 40.29 3.86
CA GLN A 5 -1.06 41.21 3.55
C GLN A 5 -2.04 41.32 4.72
N PHE A 6 -2.35 40.21 5.39
CA PHE A 6 -3.17 40.22 6.60
C PHE A 6 -2.58 41.11 7.71
N LEU A 7 -1.28 41.00 7.98
CA LEU A 7 -0.60 41.84 8.98
C LEU A 7 -0.59 43.33 8.60
N ALA A 8 -0.39 43.65 7.31
CA ALA A 8 -0.43 45.03 6.82
C ALA A 8 -1.83 45.66 6.93
N ASP A 9 -2.89 44.87 6.71
CA ASP A 9 -4.28 45.34 6.83
C ASP A 9 -4.70 45.58 8.29
N ILE A 10 -4.10 44.89 9.27
CA ILE A 10 -4.29 45.18 10.72
C ILE A 10 -3.66 46.53 11.07
N GLU A 11 -2.43 46.76 10.62
CA GLU A 11 -1.71 48.03 10.84
C GLU A 11 -2.49 49.20 10.22
N THR A 12 -2.94 49.03 8.97
CA THR A 12 -3.80 49.99 8.26
C THR A 12 -5.13 50.24 9.00
N ALA A 13 -5.75 49.20 9.58
CA ALA A 13 -6.98 49.35 10.34
C ALA A 13 -6.78 50.19 11.60
N SER A 14 -5.65 50.03 12.29
CA SER A 14 -5.32 50.78 13.50
C SER A 14 -5.16 52.28 13.26
N GLU A 15 -4.73 52.68 12.05
CA GLU A 15 -4.54 54.08 11.65
C GLU A 15 -5.82 54.72 11.06
N LYS A 16 -6.80 53.91 10.63
CA LYS A 16 -8.01 54.38 9.91
C LYS A 16 -8.99 55.18 10.79
N GLY A 17 -8.86 55.10 12.12
CA GLY A 17 -9.70 55.85 13.07
C GLY A 17 -11.18 55.46 13.02
N ILE A 18 -11.50 54.20 13.32
CA ILE A 18 -12.86 53.65 13.26
C ILE A 18 -13.72 54.21 14.42
N PRO A 19 -14.95 54.73 14.17
CA PRO A 19 -15.81 55.27 15.21
C PRO A 19 -16.05 54.29 16.35
N ASN A 20 -16.05 54.79 17.60
CA ASN A 20 -16.29 54.00 18.81
C ASN A 20 -15.29 52.86 19.05
N VAL A 21 -14.15 52.81 18.34
CA VAL A 21 -13.07 51.85 18.55
C VAL A 21 -11.81 52.60 18.97
N VAL A 22 -11.20 52.19 20.09
CA VAL A 22 -10.07 52.92 20.71
C VAL A 22 -8.73 52.31 20.39
N SER A 23 -8.66 50.98 20.34
CA SER A 23 -7.43 50.25 20.05
C SER A 23 -7.74 49.12 19.10
N ILE A 24 -6.81 48.85 18.18
CA ILE A 24 -6.80 47.66 17.33
C ILE A 24 -5.38 47.10 17.46
N SER A 25 -5.26 45.86 17.94
CA SER A 25 -3.99 45.20 18.16
C SER A 25 -4.02 43.77 17.60
N ARG A 26 -2.83 43.25 17.32
CA ARG A 26 -2.68 41.85 16.98
C ARG A 26 -2.84 40.99 18.23
N GLY A 27 -3.53 39.87 18.11
CA GLY A 27 -3.65 38.86 19.17
C GLY A 27 -2.47 37.89 19.26
N GLU A 28 -2.63 36.87 20.10
CA GLU A 28 -1.56 35.90 20.42
C GLU A 28 -1.25 34.96 19.24
N ASP A 29 -2.25 34.66 18.42
CA ASP A 29 -2.14 33.78 17.25
C ASP A 29 -1.95 34.55 15.92
N ASP A 30 -1.43 33.85 14.91
CA ASP A 30 -1.15 34.39 13.57
C ASP A 30 -2.40 34.90 12.80
N GLY A 31 -3.61 34.58 13.26
CA GLY A 31 -4.89 35.00 12.69
C GLY A 31 -5.76 35.85 13.63
N ASP A 32 -5.27 36.24 14.81
CA ASP A 32 -6.07 36.94 15.82
C ASP A 32 -5.90 38.48 15.73
N VAL A 33 -7.02 39.20 15.79
CA VAL A 33 -7.10 40.67 15.83
C VAL A 33 -8.03 41.08 16.95
N ASN A 34 -7.58 41.96 17.82
CA ASN A 34 -8.36 42.43 18.97
C ASN A 34 -8.63 43.91 18.83
N PHE A 35 -9.83 44.34 19.20
CA PHE A 35 -10.15 45.76 19.28
C PHE A 35 -11.08 46.08 20.46
N CYS A 36 -10.94 47.28 21.01
CA CYS A 36 -11.73 47.75 22.14
C CYS A 36 -12.81 48.73 21.68
N PHE A 37 -14.08 48.43 21.96
CA PHE A 37 -15.24 49.24 21.62
C PHE A 37 -15.75 50.05 22.83
N LEU A 38 -16.06 51.34 22.61
CA LEU A 38 -16.59 52.24 23.63
C LEU A 38 -18.00 52.73 23.30
N HIS A 39 -18.88 52.66 24.30
CA HIS A 39 -20.20 53.27 24.26
C HIS A 39 -20.50 53.99 25.59
N PRO A 40 -21.16 55.16 25.61
CA PRO A 40 -21.41 55.91 26.86
C PRO A 40 -22.25 55.17 27.90
N SER A 41 -23.02 54.16 27.48
CA SER A 41 -23.96 53.41 28.34
C SER A 41 -23.39 52.11 28.90
N THR A 42 -22.14 51.75 28.57
CA THR A 42 -21.53 50.48 28.97
C THR A 42 -20.05 50.67 29.30
N GLU A 43 -19.48 49.76 30.08
CA GLU A 43 -18.02 49.68 30.21
C GLU A 43 -17.36 49.32 28.87
N PRO A 44 -16.06 49.60 28.69
CA PRO A 44 -15.31 49.24 27.49
C PRO A 44 -15.43 47.74 27.18
N ILE A 45 -15.68 47.40 25.92
CA ILE A 45 -15.92 46.03 25.48
C ILE A 45 -14.78 45.60 24.56
N ASP A 46 -14.02 44.62 24.98
CA ASP A 46 -12.97 44.01 24.16
C ASP A 46 -13.59 42.96 23.24
N VAL A 47 -13.27 43.05 21.95
CA VAL A 47 -13.77 42.18 20.89
C VAL A 47 -12.59 41.54 20.16
N GLY A 48 -12.59 40.21 20.08
CA GLY A 48 -11.63 39.41 19.31
C GLY A 48 -12.18 38.98 17.96
N LEU A 49 -11.31 38.94 16.96
CA LEU A 49 -11.55 38.49 15.59
C LEU A 49 -10.52 37.43 15.23
N LEU A 50 -10.97 36.20 14.98
CA LEU A 50 -10.10 35.11 14.56
C LEU A 50 -10.33 34.76 13.08
N ALA A 51 -9.31 34.94 12.25
CA ALA A 51 -9.28 34.46 10.89
C ALA A 51 -9.17 32.92 10.86
N LEU A 52 -10.17 32.24 10.29
CA LEU A 52 -10.23 30.77 10.24
C LEU A 52 -9.30 30.17 9.17
N ASP A 53 -8.93 30.95 8.14
CA ASP A 53 -7.92 30.59 7.14
C ASP A 53 -7.12 31.82 6.66
N VAL A 54 -6.02 32.10 7.37
CA VAL A 54 -5.07 33.18 7.01
C VAL A 54 -4.44 32.98 5.62
N SER A 55 -4.42 31.75 5.09
CA SER A 55 -3.86 31.46 3.77
C SER A 55 -4.78 31.85 2.61
N GLY A 56 -6.08 31.94 2.86
CA GLY A 56 -7.10 32.42 1.92
C GLY A 56 -7.38 33.92 1.98
N TYR A 57 -6.69 34.69 2.82
CA TYR A 57 -6.94 36.13 3.00
C TYR A 57 -6.52 36.98 1.79
N PRO A 58 -7.34 37.96 1.34
CA PRO A 58 -8.64 38.36 1.89
C PRO A 58 -9.84 37.59 1.30
N ASP A 59 -9.69 36.89 0.18
CA ASP A 59 -10.80 36.49 -0.70
C ASP A 59 -11.62 35.27 -0.19
N GLU A 60 -10.98 34.30 0.45
CA GLU A 60 -11.59 33.03 0.92
C GLU A 60 -11.60 32.90 2.47
N ASN A 61 -11.16 33.94 3.19
CA ASN A 61 -11.08 33.90 4.65
C ASN A 61 -12.39 34.33 5.33
N SER A 62 -12.81 33.56 6.33
CA SER A 62 -13.91 33.90 7.25
C SER A 62 -13.39 34.26 8.63
N PHE A 63 -14.05 35.20 9.30
CA PHE A 63 -13.72 35.64 10.66
C PHE A 63 -14.74 35.14 11.67
N MET A 64 -14.25 34.63 12.80
CA MET A 64 -15.05 34.40 14.00
C MET A 64 -14.93 35.63 14.90
N VAL A 65 -16.06 36.16 15.37
CA VAL A 65 -16.12 37.37 16.21
C VAL A 65 -16.62 36.99 17.59
N PHE A 66 -15.94 37.44 18.65
CA PHE A 66 -16.33 37.16 20.03
C PHE A 66 -15.93 38.30 20.95
N THR A 67 -16.55 38.40 22.12
CA THR A 67 -16.13 39.37 23.15
C THR A 67 -15.19 38.72 24.15
N LYS A 68 -14.17 39.45 24.61
CA LYS A 68 -13.21 39.03 25.64
C LYS A 68 -13.56 39.57 27.04
N SER A 69 -14.54 40.48 27.13
CA SER A 69 -14.96 41.09 28.41
C SER A 69 -15.97 40.20 29.15
N HIS A 70 -15.64 39.78 30.38
CA HIS A 70 -16.59 39.08 31.26
C HIS A 70 -17.71 40.05 31.69
N GLY A 71 -18.94 39.79 31.25
CA GLY A 71 -20.12 40.60 31.63
C GLY A 71 -20.66 41.56 30.55
N ALA A 72 -20.32 41.36 29.27
CA ALA A 72 -20.90 42.14 28.19
C ALA A 72 -22.45 42.09 28.20
N PRO A 73 -23.17 43.23 28.00
CA PRO A 73 -24.63 43.23 28.00
C PRO A 73 -25.23 42.26 26.98
N LYS A 74 -26.36 41.61 27.31
CA LYS A 74 -27.01 40.61 26.42
C LYS A 74 -27.25 41.14 25.01
N ALA A 75 -27.61 42.42 24.86
CA ALA A 75 -27.81 43.07 23.55
C ALA A 75 -26.53 43.12 22.70
N VAL A 76 -25.35 43.20 23.31
CA VAL A 76 -24.04 43.17 22.63
C VAL A 76 -23.73 41.76 22.15
N ILE A 77 -23.91 40.75 23.02
CA ILE A 77 -23.69 39.34 22.69
C ILE A 77 -24.60 38.92 21.54
N GLU A 78 -25.88 39.30 21.59
CA GLU A 78 -26.84 39.01 20.53
C GLU A 78 -26.48 39.70 19.21
N ALA A 79 -26.04 40.97 19.26
CA ALA A 79 -25.62 41.70 18.07
C ALA A 79 -24.36 41.12 17.41
N LEU A 80 -23.42 40.57 18.20
CA LEU A 80 -22.24 39.87 17.69
C LEU A 80 -22.62 38.51 17.08
N ASN A 81 -23.52 37.75 17.70
CA ASN A 81 -23.99 36.46 17.17
C ASN A 81 -24.78 36.60 15.86
N GLN A 82 -25.40 37.75 15.60
CA GLN A 82 -26.08 38.06 14.34
C GLN A 82 -25.11 38.46 13.19
N LEU A 83 -23.79 38.40 13.39
CA LEU A 83 -22.81 38.57 12.33
C LEU A 83 -22.61 37.24 11.58
N THR A 84 -23.37 37.03 10.51
CA THR A 84 -23.16 35.88 9.61
C THR A 84 -21.83 36.04 8.84
N PRO A 85 -21.00 35.00 8.69
CA PRO A 85 -19.82 35.07 7.83
C PRO A 85 -20.26 35.38 6.40
N SER A 86 -19.88 36.56 5.90
CA SER A 86 -20.19 36.95 4.52
C SER A 86 -19.39 36.08 3.53
N PRO A 87 -20.00 35.59 2.45
CA PRO A 87 -19.33 34.73 1.46
C PRO A 87 -18.31 35.46 0.56
N ASN A 88 -18.12 36.76 0.77
CA ASN A 88 -17.16 37.58 0.03
C ASN A 88 -16.05 38.04 0.97
N GLY A 89 -14.80 37.83 0.57
CA GLY A 89 -13.62 38.26 1.31
C GLY A 89 -13.68 39.70 1.81
N ILE A 90 -13.68 39.89 3.13
CA ILE A 90 -13.77 41.21 3.78
C ILE A 90 -12.43 41.56 4.45
N ARG A 91 -12.01 42.82 4.32
CA ARG A 91 -10.78 43.31 4.97
C ARG A 91 -11.03 43.65 6.43
N VAL A 92 -9.97 43.60 7.24
CA VAL A 92 -10.06 43.74 8.71
C VAL A 92 -10.70 45.07 9.11
N ALA A 93 -10.29 46.17 8.49
CA ALA A 93 -10.82 47.50 8.81
C ALA A 93 -12.33 47.65 8.51
N ASP A 94 -12.82 47.02 7.43
CA ASP A 94 -14.21 47.13 7.03
C ASP A 94 -15.11 46.24 7.89
N LEU A 95 -14.58 45.08 8.30
CA LEU A 95 -15.24 44.21 9.27
C LEU A 95 -15.39 44.89 10.64
N ILE A 96 -14.31 45.46 11.20
CA ILE A 96 -14.35 46.17 12.48
C ILE A 96 -15.35 47.35 12.41
N GLY A 97 -15.37 48.09 11.29
CA GLY A 97 -16.35 49.16 11.07
C GLY A 97 -17.81 48.68 11.07
N SER A 98 -18.10 47.54 10.44
CA SER A 98 -19.44 46.95 10.43
C SER A 98 -19.89 46.50 11.82
N ILE A 99 -18.97 45.92 12.60
CA ILE A 99 -19.23 45.47 13.97
C ILE A 99 -19.54 46.67 14.87
N SER A 100 -18.70 47.71 14.82
CA SER A 100 -18.90 48.94 15.61
C SER A 100 -20.29 49.56 15.39
N GLN A 101 -20.75 49.67 14.15
CA GLN A 101 -22.08 50.22 13.83
C GLN A 101 -23.22 49.35 14.37
N LYS A 102 -23.10 48.02 14.28
CA LYS A 102 -24.12 47.10 14.81
C LYS A 102 -24.20 47.17 16.34
N LEU A 103 -23.06 47.22 17.02
CA LEU A 103 -23.01 47.36 18.48
C LEU A 103 -23.62 48.68 18.94
N GLN A 104 -23.32 49.78 18.25
CA GLN A 104 -23.90 51.09 18.55
C GLN A 104 -25.44 51.08 18.42
N LYS A 105 -25.98 50.44 17.38
CA LYS A 105 -27.43 50.35 17.17
C LYS A 105 -28.12 49.48 18.24
N ALA A 106 -27.51 48.36 18.61
CA ALA A 106 -28.05 47.47 19.64
C ALA A 106 -28.10 48.14 21.01
N LEU A 107 -27.05 48.89 21.38
CA LEU A 107 -27.00 49.60 22.65
C LEU A 107 -27.90 50.85 22.70
N SER A 108 -28.25 51.42 21.55
CA SER A 108 -29.17 52.57 21.47
C SER A 108 -30.66 52.18 21.51
N THR A 109 -31.00 50.90 21.27
CA THR A 109 -32.40 50.43 21.17
C THR A 109 -32.93 49.74 22.44
N GLY A 110 -32.07 49.32 23.37
CA GLY A 110 -32.43 48.65 24.63
C GLY A 110 -33.04 49.53 25.74
N SER A 111 -33.45 50.78 25.45
CA SER A 111 -33.92 51.77 26.44
C SER A 111 -35.42 52.13 26.33
N GLN A 112 -36.24 51.33 25.66
CA GLN A 112 -37.70 51.54 25.59
C GLN A 112 -38.44 50.34 26.19
N GLY A 113 -38.85 50.49 27.45
CA GLY A 113 -39.83 49.62 28.08
C GLY A 113 -41.23 49.83 27.49
N SER A 114 -42.03 48.78 27.47
CA SER A 114 -43.47 48.83 27.20
C SER A 114 -44.17 47.62 27.85
N PRO A 115 -45.46 47.74 28.20
CA PRO A 115 -45.93 47.48 29.57
C PRO A 115 -46.95 46.32 29.72
N ILE A 116 -47.01 45.79 30.95
CA ILE A 116 -48.18 45.32 31.74
C ILE A 116 -49.30 44.53 31.03
N SER A 117 -49.51 43.29 31.49
CA SER A 117 -50.82 42.69 31.87
C SER A 117 -50.53 41.54 32.86
N LEU A 118 -50.69 41.70 34.18
CA LEU A 118 -51.90 41.53 35.02
C LEU A 118 -52.57 40.14 34.94
N ASP A 119 -52.63 39.53 36.12
CA ASP A 119 -53.59 38.53 36.65
C ASP A 119 -53.40 37.06 36.19
N ASP A 120 -53.41 36.01 37.02
CA ASP A 120 -53.85 35.78 38.41
C ASP A 120 -53.07 34.59 39.05
N ASP A 121 -52.91 34.68 40.37
CA ASP A 121 -52.90 33.68 41.46
C ASP A 121 -52.62 32.18 41.19
N GLU A 122 -51.66 31.61 41.96
CA GLU A 122 -51.95 30.61 43.02
C GLU A 122 -50.68 30.30 43.86
N ASP A 123 -50.73 30.80 45.10
CA ASP A 123 -50.31 30.26 46.39
C ASP A 123 -48.95 29.54 46.63
N VAL A 124 -48.13 30.25 47.44
CA VAL A 124 -47.52 29.86 48.74
C VAL A 124 -46.88 28.48 48.88
N GLU A 125 -45.55 28.44 49.08
CA GLU A 125 -44.99 28.14 50.42
C GLU A 125 -43.51 28.55 50.51
N MET A 126 -43.20 29.11 51.67
CA MET A 126 -41.96 29.73 52.10
C MET A 126 -41.46 28.86 53.25
N ASP A 127 -40.20 28.45 53.23
CA ASP A 127 -39.50 28.12 54.47
C ASP A 127 -38.02 28.45 54.33
N ASP A 128 -37.63 29.48 55.08
CA ASP A 128 -36.26 29.87 55.40
C ASP A 128 -35.70 28.88 56.42
N VAL A 129 -34.44 28.47 56.29
CA VAL A 129 -33.47 28.60 57.40
C VAL A 129 -32.03 28.43 56.93
N ALA A 130 -31.21 29.34 57.46
CA ALA A 130 -29.78 29.49 57.31
C ALA A 130 -28.97 28.40 58.04
N GLU A 131 -27.73 28.15 57.62
CA GLU A 131 -26.52 28.71 58.25
C GLU A 131 -25.22 28.11 57.66
N GLU A 132 -24.16 28.89 57.83
CA GLU A 132 -22.86 28.88 57.18
C GLU A 132 -21.85 27.80 57.63
N GLN A 133 -20.74 27.76 56.86
CA GLN A 133 -19.35 27.37 57.21
C GLN A 133 -18.93 25.89 57.07
N SER A 134 -18.15 25.58 56.02
CA SER A 134 -16.67 25.58 56.11
C SER A 134 -16.02 25.15 54.78
N GLU A 135 -14.94 25.86 54.43
CA GLU A 135 -14.03 25.69 53.30
C GLU A 135 -13.31 24.32 53.29
N ASP A 136 -13.16 23.66 52.13
CA ASP A 136 -11.86 23.50 51.45
C ASP A 136 -12.00 22.88 50.03
N ASP A 137 -10.99 23.20 49.25
CA ASP A 137 -10.71 23.16 47.81
C ASP A 137 -10.76 21.80 47.08
N SER A 138 -11.48 21.74 45.95
CA SER A 138 -10.92 21.27 44.66
C SER A 138 -11.91 21.53 43.53
N GLY A 139 -11.66 22.58 42.76
CA GLY A 139 -12.46 22.98 41.62
C GLY A 139 -12.28 22.09 40.38
N PHE A 140 -13.40 21.60 39.84
CA PHE A 140 -13.58 21.44 38.39
C PHE A 140 -15.09 21.42 38.09
N SER A 141 -15.69 22.60 37.94
CA SER A 141 -17.06 22.72 37.42
C SER A 141 -16.98 22.66 35.90
N ASP A 142 -17.70 21.69 35.34
CA ASP A 142 -18.20 21.71 33.97
C ASP A 142 -18.87 23.07 33.70
N ASP A 143 -18.58 23.68 32.54
CA ASP A 143 -19.50 24.53 31.76
C ASP A 143 -18.74 25.13 30.58
N TYR A 144 -18.74 24.45 29.42
CA TYR A 144 -18.77 25.07 28.09
C TYR A 144 -19.27 24.01 27.10
N GLU A 145 -20.59 24.01 26.94
CA GLU A 145 -21.32 23.29 25.91
C GLU A 145 -21.26 24.12 24.61
N GLU A 146 -20.43 23.72 23.64
CA GLU A 146 -20.45 24.31 22.30
C GLU A 146 -21.43 23.53 21.39
N ASP A 147 -22.43 24.28 20.93
CA ASP A 147 -23.53 23.91 20.04
C ASP A 147 -23.07 23.42 18.66
N PHE A 148 -23.69 22.34 18.19
CA PHE A 148 -23.66 21.92 16.78
C PHE A 148 -24.79 22.63 16.03
N PRO A 149 -24.56 23.41 14.96
CA PRO A 149 -25.67 23.99 14.21
C PRO A 149 -26.41 22.92 13.40
N ASP A 150 -27.73 22.86 13.60
CA ASP A 150 -28.72 22.19 12.76
C ASP A 150 -29.22 23.16 11.69
N GLU A 151 -29.02 22.85 10.40
CA GLU A 151 -29.95 23.28 9.35
C GLU A 151 -30.16 22.17 8.29
N PRO A 152 -31.41 21.91 7.87
CA PRO A 152 -31.73 20.92 6.84
C PRO A 152 -31.74 21.52 5.42
N ILE A 153 -31.08 20.85 4.46
CA ILE A 153 -31.21 21.14 3.03
C ILE A 153 -32.24 20.17 2.41
N PRO A 154 -33.30 20.62 1.73
CA PRO A 154 -34.26 19.73 1.09
C PRO A 154 -33.80 19.41 -0.34
N PHE A 155 -33.71 18.12 -0.69
CA PHE A 155 -33.82 17.68 -2.08
C PHE A 155 -34.85 16.54 -2.20
N SER A 156 -35.71 16.70 -3.20
CA SER A 156 -36.95 15.97 -3.39
C SER A 156 -36.75 14.61 -4.09
N ASN A 157 -37.45 13.62 -3.53
CA ASN A 157 -38.08 12.42 -4.10
C ASN A 157 -37.40 11.54 -5.16
N GLY A 158 -37.15 10.29 -4.74
CA GLY A 158 -37.15 9.09 -5.57
C GLY A 158 -37.51 7.84 -4.73
N ASN A 159 -38.77 7.39 -4.85
CA ASN A 159 -39.45 6.18 -4.36
C ASN A 159 -38.69 5.19 -3.45
N ALA A 160 -39.13 5.13 -2.18
CA ALA A 160 -38.65 4.22 -1.14
C ALA A 160 -39.43 2.88 -1.09
N VAL A 161 -38.69 1.80 -0.85
CA VAL A 161 -39.15 0.58 -0.15
C VAL A 161 -38.80 0.76 1.33
N PRO A 162 -39.66 0.43 2.31
CA PRO A 162 -39.44 0.80 3.70
C PRO A 162 -38.37 -0.09 4.37
N LYS A 163 -37.35 0.53 4.96
CA LYS A 163 -36.43 -0.09 5.94
C LYS A 163 -36.59 0.64 7.27
N SER A 164 -36.78 -0.13 8.34
CA SER A 164 -37.06 0.33 9.70
C SER A 164 -35.97 1.26 10.26
N THR A 165 -36.27 2.54 10.42
CA THR A 165 -35.44 3.50 11.17
C THR A 165 -35.78 3.40 12.66
N THR A 166 -34.85 2.94 13.48
CA THR A 166 -34.98 2.98 14.94
C THR A 166 -34.91 4.43 15.40
N ILE A 167 -36.05 5.01 15.81
CA ILE A 167 -36.13 6.38 16.33
C ILE A 167 -35.51 6.37 17.74
N LEU A 168 -34.33 6.96 17.90
CA LEU A 168 -33.69 7.16 19.21
C LEU A 168 -34.41 8.27 19.98
N THR A 169 -34.54 8.12 21.29
CA THR A 169 -35.07 9.19 22.14
C THR A 169 -34.03 10.33 22.25
N PRO A 170 -34.46 11.60 22.41
CA PRO A 170 -33.54 12.74 22.49
C PRO A 170 -32.47 12.59 23.60
N ARG A 171 -32.86 11.99 24.74
CA ARG A 171 -31.95 11.74 25.87
C ARG A 171 -30.85 10.73 25.52
N VAL A 172 -31.19 9.63 24.83
CA VAL A 172 -30.21 8.62 24.40
C VAL A 172 -29.29 9.19 23.32
N ALA A 173 -29.83 10.01 22.40
CA ALA A 173 -29.04 10.68 21.39
C ALA A 173 -28.02 11.66 22.01
N ALA A 174 -28.42 12.46 23.01
CA ALA A 174 -27.52 13.37 23.73
C ALA A 174 -26.39 12.62 24.45
N GLN A 175 -26.70 11.51 25.12
CA GLN A 175 -25.72 10.66 25.79
C GLN A 175 -24.71 10.06 24.81
N LEU A 176 -25.18 9.55 23.67
CA LEU A 176 -24.31 9.00 22.63
C LEU A 176 -23.43 10.08 22.00
N ASN A 177 -23.96 11.27 21.73
CA ASN A 177 -23.18 12.42 21.26
C ASN A 177 -22.11 12.85 22.28
N ARG A 178 -22.42 12.83 23.59
CA ARG A 178 -21.40 13.05 24.64
C ARG A 178 -20.31 11.98 24.58
N ARG A 179 -20.68 10.70 24.40
CA ARG A 179 -19.70 9.60 24.28
C ARG A 179 -18.82 9.75 23.04
N ILE A 180 -19.39 10.08 21.87
CA ILE A 180 -18.63 10.35 20.64
C ILE A 180 -17.60 11.46 20.87
N ARG A 181 -17.99 12.56 21.53
CA ARG A 181 -17.09 13.68 21.86
C ARG A 181 -15.92 13.23 22.75
N ILE A 182 -16.19 12.41 23.78
CA ILE A 182 -15.16 11.85 24.67
C ILE A 182 -14.18 10.98 23.88
N ASP A 183 -14.68 10.07 23.04
CA ASP A 183 -13.86 9.13 22.29
C ASP A 183 -12.98 9.83 21.23
N VAL A 184 -13.50 10.87 20.58
CA VAL A 184 -12.75 11.72 19.64
C VAL A 184 -11.73 12.60 20.37
N ARG A 185 -12.03 13.08 21.58
CA ARG A 185 -11.08 13.84 22.39
C ARG A 185 -9.90 12.96 22.81
N ALA A 186 -10.17 11.71 23.22
CA ALA A 186 -9.12 10.75 23.56
C ALA A 186 -8.13 10.54 22.41
N LEU A 187 -8.62 10.43 21.18
CA LEU A 187 -7.77 10.35 19.99
C LEU A 187 -6.85 11.57 19.80
N ARG A 188 -7.38 12.78 19.99
CA ARG A 188 -6.58 14.02 19.88
C ARG A 188 -5.52 14.10 20.98
N MET A 189 -5.88 13.74 22.21
CA MET A 189 -4.96 13.69 23.34
C MET A 189 -3.84 12.66 23.12
N ALA A 190 -4.16 11.54 22.48
CA ALA A 190 -3.19 10.54 22.08
C ALA A 190 -2.31 10.99 20.89
N GLY A 191 -2.50 12.18 20.32
CA GLY A 191 -1.64 12.76 19.28
C GLY A 191 -2.10 12.54 17.83
N PHE A 192 -3.29 11.97 17.61
CA PHE A 192 -3.87 11.80 16.28
C PHE A 192 -4.58 13.06 15.77
N ARG A 193 -4.51 13.29 14.45
CA ARG A 193 -5.36 14.26 13.75
C ARG A 193 -6.62 13.57 13.27
N ILE A 194 -7.77 14.22 13.43
CA ILE A 194 -9.08 13.61 13.20
C ILE A 194 -9.84 14.34 12.10
N GLY A 195 -10.34 13.59 11.12
CA GLY A 195 -11.21 14.07 10.06
C GLY A 195 -12.56 13.38 10.09
N ILE A 196 -13.64 14.12 10.36
CA ILE A 196 -15.01 13.60 10.20
C ILE A 196 -15.42 13.79 8.73
N LEU A 197 -15.60 12.68 8.00
CA LEU A 197 -15.85 12.69 6.56
C LEU A 197 -17.35 12.60 6.24
N SER A 198 -18.10 11.88 7.07
CA SER A 198 -19.55 11.75 6.99
C SER A 198 -20.10 11.29 8.34
N GLY A 199 -21.30 11.73 8.70
CA GLY A 199 -21.97 11.33 9.93
C GLY A 199 -21.24 11.78 11.20
N MET A 200 -21.11 10.86 12.17
CA MET A 200 -20.57 11.07 13.53
C MET A 200 -21.49 11.83 14.50
N LYS A 201 -22.81 11.70 14.31
CA LYS A 201 -23.82 12.04 15.31
C LYS A 201 -24.67 10.81 15.67
N ALA A 202 -25.37 10.83 16.79
CA ALA A 202 -26.18 9.71 17.28
C ALA A 202 -27.23 9.23 16.26
N GLU A 203 -27.80 10.15 15.49
CA GLU A 203 -28.79 9.89 14.44
C GLU A 203 -28.19 9.39 13.11
N SER A 204 -26.85 9.44 12.97
CA SER A 204 -26.17 9.03 11.74
C SER A 204 -26.19 7.51 11.59
N GLN A 205 -26.80 7.01 10.52
CA GLN A 205 -26.78 5.58 10.20
C GLN A 205 -25.45 5.11 9.63
N ASN A 206 -24.85 5.94 8.76
CA ASN A 206 -23.52 5.69 8.20
C ASN A 206 -22.59 6.81 8.63
N SER A 207 -21.41 6.45 9.13
CA SER A 207 -20.38 7.42 9.51
C SER A 207 -19.01 6.98 9.02
N ILE A 208 -18.18 7.94 8.60
CA ILE A 208 -16.79 7.69 8.24
C ILE A 208 -15.90 8.66 9.02
N LEU A 209 -15.00 8.08 9.81
CA LEU A 209 -13.99 8.77 10.61
C LEU A 209 -12.60 8.50 10.02
N SER A 210 -11.80 9.55 9.89
CA SER A 210 -10.38 9.49 9.56
C SER A 210 -9.55 9.78 10.80
N ILE A 211 -8.60 8.89 11.09
CA ILE A 211 -7.61 9.01 12.17
C ILE A 211 -6.25 8.98 11.52
N SER A 212 -5.47 10.05 11.68
CA SER A 212 -4.28 10.27 10.86
C SER A 212 -3.10 10.75 11.69
N ILE A 213 -1.91 10.31 11.33
CA ILE A 213 -0.64 10.70 11.95
C ILE A 213 0.38 11.03 10.87
N GLN A 214 1.15 12.08 11.09
CA GLN A 214 2.21 12.48 10.15
C GLN A 214 3.33 11.42 10.16
N ALA A 215 3.83 11.05 8.98
CA ALA A 215 4.84 10.00 8.84
C ALA A 215 6.10 10.25 9.70
N THR A 216 6.55 11.50 9.83
CA THR A 216 7.69 11.87 10.68
C THR A 216 7.50 11.60 12.16
N LYS A 217 6.26 11.46 12.64
CA LYS A 217 5.96 11.15 14.05
C LYS A 217 6.01 9.65 14.36
N LEU A 218 6.21 8.81 13.34
CA LEU A 218 6.19 7.35 13.49
C LEU A 218 7.51 6.77 14.00
N GLY A 219 8.58 7.56 14.04
CA GLY A 219 9.92 7.08 14.41
C GLY A 219 10.53 6.12 13.40
N LEU A 220 10.01 6.08 12.17
CA LEU A 220 10.55 5.27 11.07
C LEU A 220 11.85 5.90 10.55
N SER A 221 12.82 5.06 10.21
CA SER A 221 14.03 5.51 9.49
C SER A 221 13.66 6.04 8.11
N GLU A 222 14.51 6.92 7.55
CA GLU A 222 14.31 7.40 6.18
C GLU A 222 14.30 6.24 5.18
N GLU A 223 15.15 5.23 5.39
CA GLU A 223 15.20 4.04 4.57
C GLU A 223 13.89 3.25 4.63
N ALA A 224 13.27 3.10 5.81
CA ALA A 224 12.02 2.38 5.99
C ALA A 224 10.86 3.13 5.32
N MET A 225 10.72 4.43 5.59
CA MET A 225 9.71 5.27 4.93
C MET A 225 9.82 5.19 3.41
N GLN A 226 11.03 5.28 2.88
CA GLN A 226 11.29 5.16 1.45
C GLN A 226 10.96 3.76 0.91
N ALA A 227 11.31 2.69 1.62
CA ALA A 227 11.02 1.32 1.20
C ALA A 227 9.52 1.00 1.22
N TRP A 228 8.77 1.70 2.07
CA TRP A 228 7.33 1.54 2.28
C TRP A 228 6.48 2.48 1.42
N ASP A 229 7.13 3.27 0.58
CA ASP A 229 6.50 4.24 -0.30
C ASP A 229 5.83 5.43 0.43
N ILE A 230 6.23 5.70 1.68
CA ILE A 230 5.67 6.77 2.53
C ILE A 230 6.58 8.01 2.46
N GLU A 231 6.01 9.17 2.13
CA GLU A 231 6.74 10.44 2.16
C GLU A 231 6.66 11.10 3.54
N SER A 232 7.70 11.85 3.92
CA SER A 232 7.80 12.46 5.26
C SER A 232 6.71 13.52 5.54
N ASN A 233 6.22 14.18 4.49
CA ASN A 233 5.12 15.15 4.56
C ASN A 233 3.72 14.50 4.56
N GLN A 234 3.61 13.20 4.25
CA GLN A 234 2.34 12.50 4.17
C GLN A 234 1.82 12.09 5.55
N HIS A 235 0.53 11.80 5.58
CA HIS A 235 -0.17 11.29 6.74
C HIS A 235 -0.59 9.83 6.53
N VAL A 236 -0.14 8.95 7.42
CA VAL A 236 -0.68 7.60 7.53
C VAL A 236 -2.06 7.69 8.16
N THR A 237 -3.07 7.19 7.46
CA THR A 237 -4.48 7.39 7.78
C THR A 237 -5.20 6.05 7.92
N LEU A 238 -5.88 5.85 9.06
CA LEU A 238 -6.88 4.83 9.27
C LEU A 238 -8.27 5.44 9.07
N LEU A 239 -9.02 4.92 8.10
CA LEU A 239 -10.44 5.19 7.94
C LEU A 239 -11.25 4.13 8.69
N ILE A 240 -12.22 4.56 9.47
CA ILE A 240 -13.20 3.72 10.17
C ILE A 240 -14.58 4.06 9.62
N ARG A 241 -15.25 3.08 9.02
CA ARG A 241 -16.65 3.19 8.57
C ARG A 241 -17.55 2.46 9.57
N TYR A 242 -18.55 3.17 10.07
CA TYR A 242 -19.66 2.60 10.83
C TYR A 242 -20.88 2.51 9.92
N SER A 243 -21.40 1.30 9.71
CA SER A 243 -22.53 1.02 8.80
C SER A 243 -23.90 0.98 9.48
N GLU A 244 -23.91 0.95 10.82
CA GLU A 244 -25.13 0.83 11.65
C GLU A 244 -25.03 1.75 12.87
N GLY A 245 -24.70 3.02 12.62
CA GLY A 245 -24.45 4.02 13.65
C GLY A 245 -23.15 3.82 14.43
N TYR A 246 -22.80 4.81 15.24
CA TYR A 246 -21.56 4.79 16.02
C TYR A 246 -21.56 3.63 17.02
N LYS A 247 -20.45 2.89 17.11
CA LYS A 247 -20.28 1.76 18.02
C LYS A 247 -19.31 2.16 19.14
N THR A 248 -19.81 2.21 20.37
CA THR A 248 -18.95 2.42 21.55
C THR A 248 -18.13 1.16 21.84
N TYR A 249 -17.11 1.27 22.70
CA TYR A 249 -16.33 0.12 23.13
C TYR A 249 -17.20 -0.99 23.70
N GLU A 250 -18.12 -0.64 24.60
CA GLU A 250 -19.01 -1.59 25.28
C GLU A 250 -19.88 -2.32 24.25
N ALA A 251 -20.48 -1.60 23.30
CA ALA A 251 -21.28 -2.20 22.24
C ALA A 251 -20.49 -3.19 21.36
N VAL A 252 -19.22 -2.88 21.08
CA VAL A 252 -18.33 -3.79 20.31
C VAL A 252 -17.99 -5.05 21.09
N ILE A 253 -17.79 -4.94 22.41
CA ILE A 253 -17.52 -6.08 23.28
C ILE A 253 -18.77 -6.97 23.44
N ASP A 254 -19.96 -6.40 23.52
CA ASP A 254 -21.20 -7.15 23.72
C ASP A 254 -21.71 -7.84 22.43
N GLN A 255 -21.49 -7.23 21.25
CA GLN A 255 -21.98 -7.78 19.98
C GLN A 255 -21.05 -8.84 19.39
N PRO A 256 -21.54 -9.90 18.71
CA PRO A 256 -20.67 -10.86 18.02
C PRO A 256 -19.73 -10.17 17.02
N ALA A 257 -18.46 -10.57 16.95
CA ALA A 257 -17.46 -9.91 16.11
C ALA A 257 -17.84 -9.86 14.61
N LYS A 258 -18.60 -10.84 14.12
CA LYS A 258 -19.11 -10.87 12.73
C LYS A 258 -20.16 -9.79 12.42
N ASN A 259 -20.79 -9.21 13.44
CA ASN A 259 -21.88 -8.26 13.33
C ASN A 259 -21.50 -6.87 13.91
N SER A 260 -20.20 -6.52 13.88
CA SER A 260 -19.75 -5.24 14.42
C SER A 260 -20.31 -4.03 13.67
N GLY A 261 -20.58 -4.19 12.37
CA GLY A 261 -20.95 -3.07 11.50
C GLY A 261 -19.84 -2.03 11.33
N VAL A 262 -18.58 -2.42 11.60
CA VAL A 262 -17.41 -1.54 11.49
C VAL A 262 -16.44 -2.09 10.45
N ASP A 263 -16.03 -1.24 9.51
CA ASP A 263 -15.01 -1.56 8.50
C ASP A 263 -13.82 -0.60 8.57
N PHE A 264 -12.65 -1.09 8.22
CA PHE A 264 -11.37 -0.37 8.29
C PHE A 264 -10.67 -0.29 6.94
N ARG A 265 -10.03 0.85 6.66
CA ARG A 265 -9.10 1.03 5.53
C ARG A 265 -7.87 1.82 5.95
N ILE A 266 -6.69 1.32 5.62
CA ILE A 266 -5.40 1.98 5.86
C ILE A 266 -4.82 2.45 4.55
N GLY A 267 -4.22 3.64 4.58
CA GLY A 267 -3.53 4.23 3.44
C GLY A 267 -2.75 5.48 3.83
N VAL A 268 -2.26 6.18 2.82
CA VAL A 268 -1.54 7.46 2.96
C VAL A 268 -2.20 8.54 2.12
N GLY A 269 -2.05 9.79 2.56
CA GLY A 269 -2.47 10.97 1.82
C GLY A 269 -1.69 12.22 2.22
N ASP A 270 -1.70 13.23 1.35
CA ASP A 270 -0.95 14.48 1.56
C ASP A 270 -1.54 15.36 2.67
N GLY A 271 -2.82 15.14 2.99
CA GLY A 271 -3.52 15.82 4.08
C GLY A 271 -3.99 14.83 5.14
N TYR A 272 -4.08 15.29 6.38
CA TYR A 272 -4.60 14.46 7.49
C TYR A 272 -6.07 14.05 7.29
N LYS A 273 -6.85 14.80 6.51
CA LYS A 273 -8.24 14.49 6.18
C LYS A 273 -8.34 14.27 4.66
N PRO A 274 -8.53 13.01 4.21
CA PRO A 274 -8.81 12.71 2.80
C PRO A 274 -10.08 13.41 2.30
N SER A 275 -10.25 13.52 0.98
CA SER A 275 -11.54 13.93 0.43
C SER A 275 -12.63 12.89 0.73
N ALA A 276 -13.88 13.34 0.92
CA ALA A 276 -15.01 12.45 1.16
C ALA A 276 -15.15 11.41 0.03
N THR A 277 -15.04 11.86 -1.23
CA THR A 277 -15.05 10.97 -2.40
C THR A 277 -13.98 9.89 -2.32
N ALA A 278 -12.73 10.25 -2.02
CA ALA A 278 -11.64 9.26 -1.91
C ALA A 278 -11.90 8.25 -0.78
N ALA A 279 -12.45 8.70 0.34
CA ALA A 279 -12.80 7.82 1.46
C ALA A 279 -13.97 6.88 1.12
N PHE A 280 -15.04 7.37 0.48
CA PHE A 280 -16.13 6.51 0.01
C PHE A 280 -15.63 5.50 -1.02
N SER A 281 -14.79 5.94 -1.96
CA SER A 281 -14.15 5.08 -2.96
C SER A 281 -13.39 3.91 -2.33
N ALA A 282 -12.64 4.15 -1.25
CA ALA A 282 -11.91 3.12 -0.51
C ALA A 282 -12.82 2.03 0.11
N PHE A 283 -14.10 2.31 0.31
CA PHE A 283 -15.09 1.41 0.90
C PHE A 283 -16.12 0.85 -0.09
N SER A 284 -16.19 1.35 -1.33
CA SER A 284 -17.09 0.84 -2.37
C SER A 284 -16.71 -0.56 -2.90
N ASP A 285 -15.50 -1.04 -2.63
CA ASP A 285 -15.03 -2.37 -3.00
C ASP A 285 -15.63 -3.52 -2.15
N VAL A 286 -16.64 -3.23 -1.33
CA VAL A 286 -17.34 -4.26 -0.54
C VAL A 286 -18.43 -4.91 -1.39
N ASN A 287 -18.04 -5.86 -2.25
CA ASN A 287 -18.80 -7.11 -2.45
C ASN A 287 -17.96 -8.23 -3.11
N LYS A 288 -18.07 -9.42 -2.50
CA LYS A 288 -17.38 -10.68 -2.78
C LYS A 288 -17.57 -11.21 -4.21
N ALA A 289 -16.64 -12.10 -4.57
CA ALA A 289 -16.77 -13.19 -5.55
C ALA A 289 -18.22 -13.48 -6.03
N GLY A 290 -18.43 -13.29 -7.34
CA GLY A 290 -19.55 -13.89 -8.09
C GLY A 290 -20.88 -13.13 -8.06
N ALA A 291 -21.03 -12.11 -8.91
CA ALA A 291 -22.32 -11.74 -9.51
C ALA A 291 -22.10 -10.92 -10.79
N LYS A 292 -22.98 -11.14 -11.77
CA LYS A 292 -22.88 -10.72 -13.18
C LYS A 292 -22.96 -9.21 -13.40
N HIS A 293 -22.23 -8.74 -14.41
CA HIS A 293 -22.28 -7.41 -15.00
C HIS A 293 -23.72 -6.97 -15.34
N PHE A 294 -24.05 -5.72 -15.01
CA PHE A 294 -25.00 -4.92 -15.79
C PHE A 294 -24.22 -3.85 -16.57
N ASN A 295 -24.42 -3.84 -17.88
CA ASN A 295 -23.91 -2.82 -18.81
C ASN A 295 -24.68 -1.50 -18.65
N ASN A 296 -23.95 -0.38 -18.78
CA ASN A 296 -24.32 0.90 -19.40
C ASN A 296 -23.33 1.97 -18.88
N ASP A 297 -22.88 2.99 -19.59
CA ASP A 297 -22.94 3.39 -20.99
C ASP A 297 -21.84 4.47 -21.16
N LYS A 298 -21.43 4.75 -22.38
CA LYS A 298 -20.29 5.64 -22.68
C LYS A 298 -20.61 7.11 -22.35
N SER A 299 -19.86 7.71 -21.42
CA SER A 299 -19.66 9.16 -21.36
C SER A 299 -18.18 9.52 -21.20
N THR A 300 -17.61 10.08 -22.26
CA THR A 300 -16.27 10.68 -22.32
C THR A 300 -16.10 11.79 -21.27
N PRO A 301 -15.02 11.81 -20.45
CA PRO A 301 -14.74 12.94 -19.59
C PRO A 301 -14.03 14.05 -20.36
N HIS A 302 -14.63 15.24 -20.36
CA HIS A 302 -14.00 16.47 -20.80
C HIS A 302 -12.81 16.84 -19.88
N LYS A 303 -11.68 17.20 -20.50
CA LYS A 303 -10.51 17.76 -19.83
C LYS A 303 -10.82 19.19 -19.35
N GLY A 304 -10.85 19.41 -18.04
CA GLY A 304 -10.91 20.75 -17.44
C GLY A 304 -10.75 20.72 -15.91
N ALA A 305 -9.88 21.59 -15.40
CA ALA A 305 -9.59 21.91 -14.00
C ALA A 305 -8.84 20.85 -13.14
N LYS A 306 -7.55 21.10 -12.92
CA LYS A 306 -6.74 20.51 -11.84
C LYS A 306 -7.22 21.06 -10.49
N ASN A 307 -8.28 20.50 -9.92
CA ASN A 307 -8.46 20.54 -8.48
C ASN A 307 -7.56 19.44 -7.90
N GLN A 308 -6.55 19.82 -7.12
CA GLN A 308 -5.76 18.86 -6.33
C GLN A 308 -6.70 18.20 -5.31
N SER A 309 -7.33 17.09 -5.69
CA SER A 309 -8.11 16.28 -4.76
C SER A 309 -7.13 15.72 -3.72
N ARG A 310 -7.31 16.07 -2.45
CA ARG A 310 -6.60 15.43 -1.32
C ARG A 310 -6.87 13.93 -1.38
N GLY A 311 -5.89 13.19 -1.89
CA GLY A 311 -6.00 11.77 -2.23
C GLY A 311 -5.90 10.86 -1.01
N PHE A 312 -6.36 9.62 -1.18
CA PHE A 312 -6.12 8.50 -0.28
C PHE A 312 -5.62 7.34 -1.13
N SER A 313 -4.46 6.79 -0.79
CA SER A 313 -3.80 5.76 -1.60
C SER A 313 -3.29 4.62 -0.72
N ASN A 314 -3.31 3.41 -1.27
CA ASN A 314 -2.82 2.22 -0.59
C ASN A 314 -1.27 2.22 -0.57
N ILE A 315 -0.69 1.95 0.59
CA ILE A 315 0.69 1.49 0.74
C ILE A 315 0.80 -0.02 0.45
N PHE A 316 2.02 -0.52 0.24
CA PHE A 316 2.29 -1.92 -0.16
C PHE A 316 1.68 -3.02 0.75
N ILE A 317 1.39 -2.73 2.04
CA ILE A 317 0.76 -3.65 3.00
C ILE A 317 -0.74 -3.44 3.20
N SER A 318 -1.35 -2.44 2.55
CA SER A 318 -2.72 -2.03 2.88
C SER A 318 -3.72 -3.17 2.72
N SER A 319 -3.64 -3.95 1.64
CA SER A 319 -4.54 -5.08 1.40
C SER A 319 -4.47 -6.12 2.52
N SER A 320 -3.26 -6.56 2.88
CA SER A 320 -2.99 -7.52 3.95
C SER A 320 -3.51 -7.02 5.31
N LEU A 321 -3.20 -5.76 5.64
CA LEU A 321 -3.56 -5.18 6.93
C LEU A 321 -5.06 -4.88 7.02
N ASN A 322 -5.68 -4.42 5.92
CA ASN A 322 -7.12 -4.26 5.83
C ASN A 322 -7.82 -5.60 6.06
N GLU A 323 -7.39 -6.68 5.39
CA GLU A 323 -7.97 -8.01 5.62
C GLU A 323 -7.85 -8.43 7.08
N PHE A 324 -6.67 -8.28 7.68
CA PHE A 324 -6.42 -8.68 9.06
C PHE A 324 -7.23 -7.88 10.09
N ILE A 325 -7.25 -6.56 9.97
CA ILE A 325 -8.00 -5.72 10.91
C ILE A 325 -9.50 -5.99 10.81
N ASN A 326 -10.04 -6.07 9.59
CA ASN A 326 -11.47 -6.31 9.38
C ASN A 326 -11.91 -7.72 9.83
N THR A 327 -11.04 -8.71 9.77
CA THR A 327 -11.41 -10.10 10.09
C THR A 327 -11.10 -10.51 11.54
N LYS A 328 -10.02 -9.97 12.13
CA LYS A 328 -9.49 -10.46 13.41
C LYS A 328 -9.45 -9.42 14.53
N MET A 329 -9.31 -8.11 14.26
CA MET A 329 -9.06 -7.11 15.31
C MET A 329 -10.08 -7.15 16.45
N ILE A 330 -11.38 -7.16 16.13
CA ILE A 330 -12.46 -7.16 17.14
C ILE A 330 -12.45 -8.45 17.96
N SER A 331 -12.16 -9.60 17.34
CA SER A 331 -12.05 -10.87 18.04
C SER A 331 -10.86 -10.89 19.00
N ILE A 332 -9.71 -10.34 18.56
CA ILE A 332 -8.52 -10.18 19.39
C ILE A 332 -8.82 -9.22 20.55
N LEU A 333 -9.49 -8.09 20.30
CA LEU A 333 -9.88 -7.13 21.33
C LEU A 333 -10.80 -7.77 22.40
N LYS A 334 -11.72 -8.64 22.00
CA LYS A 334 -12.56 -9.40 22.93
C LYS A 334 -11.75 -10.36 23.80
N VAL A 335 -10.75 -11.04 23.22
CA VAL A 335 -9.81 -11.87 23.99
C VAL A 335 -9.07 -11.00 25.00
N ARG A 336 -8.53 -9.85 24.58
CA ARG A 336 -7.85 -8.90 25.48
C ARG A 336 -8.73 -8.46 26.64
N ASN A 337 -9.99 -8.13 26.38
CA ASN A 337 -10.96 -7.77 27.42
C ASN A 337 -11.21 -8.91 28.42
N ALA A 338 -11.19 -10.16 27.95
CA ALA A 338 -11.45 -11.34 28.79
C ALA A 338 -10.22 -11.82 29.59
N THR A 339 -9.00 -11.64 29.07
CA THR A 339 -7.78 -12.20 29.67
C THR A 339 -6.81 -11.16 30.24
N GLY A 340 -6.95 -9.88 29.86
CA GLY A 340 -6.00 -8.82 30.20
C GLY A 340 -4.70 -8.86 29.38
N PHE A 341 -4.62 -9.69 28.34
CA PHE A 341 -3.42 -9.83 27.50
C PHE A 341 -3.12 -8.59 26.66
N GLY A 342 -1.85 -8.42 26.30
CA GLY A 342 -1.42 -7.50 25.25
C GLY A 342 -1.92 -7.95 23.87
N TRP A 343 -1.70 -7.12 22.84
CA TRP A 343 -2.14 -7.43 21.48
C TRP A 343 -1.55 -8.73 20.91
N GLU A 344 -0.25 -8.96 21.14
CA GLU A 344 0.47 -10.13 20.62
C GLU A 344 0.00 -11.42 21.28
N ASP A 345 0.00 -11.48 22.62
CA ASP A 345 -0.41 -12.68 23.36
C ASP A 345 -1.88 -13.01 23.13
N ALA A 346 -2.75 -11.99 23.01
CA ALA A 346 -4.16 -12.19 22.68
C ALA A 346 -4.36 -12.74 21.25
N LYS A 347 -3.51 -12.33 20.30
CA LYS A 347 -3.55 -12.89 18.94
C LYS A 347 -3.10 -14.35 18.95
N GLU A 348 -1.99 -14.67 19.61
CA GLU A 348 -1.49 -16.05 19.72
C GLU A 348 -2.57 -16.96 20.33
N TYR A 349 -3.15 -16.53 21.45
CA TYR A 349 -4.26 -17.22 22.09
C TYR A 349 -5.49 -17.38 21.17
N PHE A 350 -5.84 -16.33 20.41
CA PHE A 350 -6.94 -16.39 19.44
C PHE A 350 -6.67 -17.43 18.35
N ASP A 351 -5.44 -17.50 17.84
CA ASP A 351 -5.07 -18.44 16.78
C ASP A 351 -5.03 -19.90 17.28
N GLU A 352 -4.57 -20.15 18.50
CA GLU A 352 -4.60 -21.49 19.13
C GLU A 352 -6.03 -22.02 19.37
N ARG A 353 -6.98 -21.12 19.60
CA ARG A 353 -8.37 -21.45 19.93
C ARG A 353 -9.35 -21.38 18.76
N GLN A 354 -8.88 -21.15 17.53
CA GLN A 354 -9.78 -21.11 16.37
C GLN A 354 -10.62 -22.38 16.27
N GLY A 355 -11.94 -22.25 16.44
CA GLY A 355 -12.91 -23.35 16.41
C GLY A 355 -13.40 -23.87 17.78
N ARG A 356 -13.00 -23.26 18.91
CA ARG A 356 -13.50 -23.60 20.25
C ARG A 356 -14.22 -22.41 20.91
N PRO A 357 -15.38 -22.60 21.60
CA PRO A 357 -16.07 -21.54 22.31
C PRO A 357 -15.21 -20.91 23.42
N LEU A 358 -15.33 -19.59 23.63
CA LEU A 358 -14.61 -18.86 24.68
C LEU A 358 -15.01 -19.34 26.10
N GLU A 359 -16.23 -19.86 26.24
CA GLU A 359 -16.85 -20.24 27.53
C GLU A 359 -16.43 -21.64 28.05
N ALA A 360 -15.61 -22.38 27.30
CA ALA A 360 -15.09 -23.67 27.77
C ALA A 360 -13.70 -23.49 28.39
N ASN A 361 -13.65 -23.51 29.73
CA ASN A 361 -12.47 -23.55 30.62
C ASN A 361 -11.82 -22.20 30.95
N SER A 362 -12.36 -21.57 32.00
CA SER A 362 -11.65 -20.63 32.88
C SER A 362 -10.50 -21.29 33.67
N ASP A 363 -10.41 -22.62 33.67
CA ASP A 363 -9.60 -23.36 34.66
C ASP A 363 -8.27 -23.91 34.10
N LEU A 364 -7.88 -23.51 32.88
CA LEU A 364 -6.61 -23.92 32.26
C LEU A 364 -5.92 -22.70 31.64
N PHE A 365 -5.52 -21.74 32.49
CA PHE A 365 -4.51 -20.76 32.12
C PHE A 365 -3.13 -21.39 32.37
N PRO A 366 -2.31 -21.68 31.34
CA PRO A 366 -0.92 -22.02 31.59
C PRO A 366 -0.25 -20.77 32.17
N GLU A 367 0.28 -20.87 33.39
CA GLU A 367 1.21 -19.91 34.04
C GLU A 367 2.41 -19.50 33.15
N LYS A 368 2.58 -20.11 31.97
CA LYS A 368 3.70 -19.92 31.04
C LYS A 368 3.60 -18.73 30.08
N LEU A 369 2.47 -18.02 29.99
CA LEU A 369 2.31 -16.89 29.06
C LEU A 369 2.58 -15.50 29.67
N TYR A 370 2.97 -15.42 30.95
CA TYR A 370 3.55 -14.18 31.51
C TYR A 370 5.02 -14.01 31.08
N SER A 371 5.30 -14.02 29.76
CA SER A 371 6.59 -13.57 29.28
C SER A 371 6.55 -12.06 29.08
N ASN A 372 7.31 -11.35 29.91
CA ASN A 372 7.65 -9.92 29.81
C ASN A 372 7.95 -9.46 28.37
N THR A 373 6.94 -9.07 27.59
CA THR A 373 7.08 -8.43 26.27
C THR A 373 7.05 -6.91 26.41
N ASN A 374 7.98 -6.39 27.22
CA ASN A 374 8.35 -4.97 27.18
C ASN A 374 9.88 -4.78 27.25
N LYS A 375 10.62 -5.78 26.78
CA LYS A 375 12.07 -5.69 26.53
C LYS A 375 12.33 -5.65 25.03
N GLY A 376 11.93 -4.56 24.38
CA GLY A 376 12.14 -4.40 22.94
C GLY A 376 12.20 -2.98 22.42
N LEU A 377 11.84 -1.95 23.21
CA LEU A 377 11.90 -0.57 22.72
C LEU A 377 12.32 0.40 23.83
N LYS A 378 13.63 0.42 24.12
CA LYS A 378 14.28 1.51 24.88
C LYS A 378 15.18 2.34 23.97
N SER A 379 14.65 2.71 22.81
CA SER A 379 15.27 3.68 21.91
C SER A 379 14.17 4.55 21.31
N HIS A 380 13.94 5.71 21.93
CA HIS A 380 13.23 6.87 21.36
C HIS A 380 11.83 6.69 20.74
N SER A 381 11.01 5.73 21.17
CA SER A 381 9.63 5.61 20.69
C SER A 381 8.71 6.69 21.28
N SER A 382 7.89 7.30 20.44
CA SER A 382 6.81 8.21 20.86
C SER A 382 5.85 7.48 21.81
N GLN A 383 5.38 8.15 22.87
CA GLN A 383 4.37 7.62 23.83
C GLN A 383 3.20 6.90 23.15
N LEU A 384 2.83 7.40 21.96
CA LEU A 384 1.80 6.89 21.05
C LEU A 384 1.95 5.41 20.65
N LEU A 385 3.17 4.85 20.66
CA LEU A 385 3.45 3.44 20.34
C LEU A 385 3.53 2.53 21.58
N THR A 386 3.75 3.11 22.76
CA THR A 386 3.94 2.37 24.02
C THR A 386 2.71 2.41 24.92
N ASP A 387 1.84 3.40 24.74
CA ASP A 387 0.62 3.54 25.52
C ASP A 387 -0.46 2.58 25.02
N ASP A 388 -1.08 1.86 25.95
CA ASP A 388 -2.20 0.96 25.66
C ASP A 388 -3.48 1.49 26.30
N HIS A 389 -4.44 1.93 25.49
CA HIS A 389 -5.67 2.56 26.01
C HIS A 389 -6.56 1.60 26.81
N LEU A 390 -6.40 0.28 26.66
CA LEU A 390 -7.17 -0.69 27.44
C LEU A 390 -6.58 -0.85 28.85
N ILE A 391 -5.26 -0.74 28.99
CA ILE A 391 -4.54 -0.99 30.26
C ILE A 391 -4.27 0.31 31.03
N ASN A 392 -3.88 1.38 30.34
CA ASN A 392 -3.41 2.63 30.95
C ASN A 392 -4.53 3.62 31.25
N ASN A 393 -5.78 3.27 30.97
CA ASN A 393 -6.92 4.14 31.21
C ASN A 393 -7.24 4.19 32.71
N ASN A 394 -6.94 5.31 33.35
CA ASN A 394 -7.11 5.57 34.80
C ASN A 394 -8.59 5.68 35.23
N GLY A 395 -9.42 4.68 34.90
CA GLY A 395 -10.85 4.64 35.23
C GLY A 395 -11.76 5.48 34.32
N GLY A 396 -11.23 6.04 33.22
CA GLY A 396 -12.02 6.77 32.23
C GLY A 396 -12.82 5.87 31.29
N SER A 397 -13.60 6.47 30.37
CA SER A 397 -14.28 5.71 29.31
C SER A 397 -13.30 5.20 28.24
N ILE A 398 -13.44 3.93 27.84
CA ILE A 398 -12.56 3.32 26.82
C ILE A 398 -12.99 3.75 25.42
N SER A 399 -12.08 4.34 24.64
CA SER A 399 -12.36 4.78 23.28
C SER A 399 -12.03 3.67 22.29
N PHE A 400 -13.06 3.08 21.69
CA PHE A 400 -12.90 2.09 20.61
C PHE A 400 -12.09 2.61 19.40
N PRO A 401 -12.37 3.81 18.84
CA PRO A 401 -11.57 4.29 17.71
C PRO A 401 -10.11 4.54 18.09
N LEU A 402 -9.79 4.88 19.34
CA LEU A 402 -8.40 4.97 19.81
C LEU A 402 -7.71 3.61 19.84
N LEU A 403 -8.37 2.57 20.36
CA LEU A 403 -7.84 1.21 20.33
C LEU A 403 -7.61 0.70 18.90
N ALA A 404 -8.53 1.00 17.98
CA ALA A 404 -8.37 0.68 16.57
C ALA A 404 -7.18 1.42 15.94
N GLY A 405 -7.02 2.71 16.25
CA GLY A 405 -5.88 3.53 15.83
C GLY A 405 -4.54 3.00 16.34
N GLN A 406 -4.46 2.65 17.64
CA GLN A 406 -3.27 2.06 18.25
C GLN A 406 -2.93 0.69 17.66
N PHE A 407 -3.92 -0.17 17.46
CA PHE A 407 -3.74 -1.48 16.83
C PHE A 407 -3.18 -1.36 15.41
N ALA A 408 -3.85 -0.55 14.57
CA ALA A 408 -3.42 -0.31 13.20
C ALA A 408 -1.99 0.24 13.17
N LEU A 409 -1.69 1.22 14.02
CA LEU A 409 -0.39 1.86 14.02
C LEU A 409 0.74 0.93 14.45
N MET A 410 0.52 0.15 15.51
CA MET A 410 1.48 -0.86 15.98
C MET A 410 1.87 -1.80 14.84
N TYR A 411 0.89 -2.34 14.10
CA TYR A 411 1.15 -3.24 12.98
C TYR A 411 1.80 -2.57 11.77
N ILE A 412 1.56 -1.27 11.53
CA ILE A 412 2.26 -0.53 10.45
C ILE A 412 3.71 -0.29 10.83
N VAL A 413 3.97 0.24 12.03
CA VAL A 413 5.34 0.60 12.45
C VAL A 413 6.21 -0.64 12.64
N ARG A 414 5.63 -1.75 13.11
CA ARG A 414 6.32 -3.03 13.32
C ARG A 414 6.01 -4.03 12.22
N CYS A 415 5.59 -3.58 11.04
CA CYS A 415 5.13 -4.48 9.96
C CYS A 415 6.20 -5.49 9.50
N THR A 416 7.48 -5.19 9.75
CA THR A 416 8.62 -6.05 9.44
C THR A 416 8.82 -7.17 10.45
N GLU A 417 8.20 -7.10 11.63
CA GLU A 417 8.23 -8.17 12.64
C GLU A 417 7.16 -9.23 12.41
N PHE A 418 6.20 -9.00 11.51
CA PHE A 418 5.05 -9.88 11.31
C PHE A 418 4.95 -10.41 9.88
N CYS A 419 4.42 -11.62 9.74
CA CYS A 419 4.06 -12.18 8.45
C CYS A 419 2.88 -11.44 7.83
N LEU A 420 2.99 -10.96 6.60
CA LEU A 420 1.90 -10.28 5.91
C LEU A 420 0.73 -11.20 5.47
N VAL A 421 0.77 -12.48 5.82
CA VAL A 421 -0.35 -13.40 5.55
C VAL A 421 -1.00 -13.87 6.85
N CYS A 422 -0.24 -14.50 7.75
CA CYS A 422 -0.79 -14.97 9.02
C CYS A 422 -0.72 -13.96 10.17
N HIS A 423 0.05 -12.87 10.02
CA HIS A 423 0.33 -11.86 11.04
C HIS A 423 0.99 -12.41 12.30
N ASP A 424 1.58 -13.60 12.22
CA ASP A 424 2.42 -14.16 13.29
C ASP A 424 3.75 -13.43 13.32
N LYS A 425 4.29 -13.25 14.53
CA LYS A 425 5.62 -12.69 14.72
C LYS A 425 6.64 -13.61 14.05
N ILE A 426 7.60 -13.00 13.36
CA ILE A 426 8.69 -13.71 12.74
C ILE A 426 9.95 -13.42 13.54
N THR A 427 10.75 -14.47 13.77
CA THR A 427 11.80 -14.55 14.79
C THR A 427 12.71 -13.31 14.90
N ASP A 428 12.91 -12.88 16.15
CA ASP A 428 13.44 -11.59 16.64
C ASP A 428 14.92 -11.24 16.33
N GLU A 429 15.56 -11.91 15.37
CA GLU A 429 17.01 -11.75 15.19
C GLU A 429 17.39 -10.65 14.19
N PHE A 430 16.46 -10.15 13.36
CA PHE A 430 16.78 -9.17 12.33
C PHE A 430 15.65 -8.19 11.96
N GLU A 431 16.01 -6.91 11.81
CA GLU A 431 15.11 -5.85 11.34
C GLU A 431 15.14 -5.75 9.81
N ALA A 432 14.20 -6.41 9.15
CA ALA A 432 14.01 -6.29 7.71
C ALA A 432 13.52 -4.88 7.34
N LEU A 433 13.93 -4.37 6.18
CA LEU A 433 13.48 -3.08 5.64
C LEU A 433 12.13 -3.21 4.92
N LYS A 434 11.80 -4.39 4.40
CA LYS A 434 10.49 -4.71 3.84
C LYS A 434 9.87 -5.91 4.59
N PRO A 435 8.59 -5.81 4.98
CA PRO A 435 7.78 -6.93 5.46
C PRO A 435 7.78 -8.12 4.52
N TYR A 436 7.54 -9.29 5.09
CA TYR A 436 7.68 -10.56 4.38
C TYR A 436 6.59 -11.56 4.73
N VAL A 437 6.60 -12.65 3.98
CA VAL A 437 5.74 -13.81 4.21
C VAL A 437 6.60 -14.91 4.81
N CYS A 438 6.14 -15.48 5.92
CA CYS A 438 6.85 -16.55 6.61
C CYS A 438 6.88 -17.85 5.78
N ASP A 439 7.77 -18.78 6.15
CA ASP A 439 8.00 -20.01 5.39
C ASP A 439 6.91 -21.08 5.59
N LYS A 440 5.81 -20.77 6.29
CA LYS A 440 4.67 -21.68 6.46
C LYS A 440 4.08 -21.99 5.06
N PRO A 441 3.92 -23.27 4.67
CA PRO A 441 3.47 -23.64 3.33
C PRO A 441 2.15 -22.98 2.90
N LEU A 442 1.20 -22.84 3.84
CA LEU A 442 -0.08 -22.18 3.58
C LEU A 442 0.09 -20.68 3.28
N CYS A 443 0.95 -19.99 4.03
CA CYS A 443 1.22 -18.56 3.81
C CYS A 443 1.92 -18.34 2.46
N LEU A 444 2.92 -19.17 2.13
CA LEU A 444 3.59 -19.11 0.83
C LEU A 444 2.61 -19.37 -0.32
N TYR A 445 1.73 -20.36 -0.20
CA TYR A 445 0.69 -20.63 -1.20
C TYR A 445 -0.32 -19.49 -1.31
N GLN A 446 -0.82 -18.98 -0.19
CA GLN A 446 -1.73 -17.83 -0.13
C GLN A 446 -1.12 -16.59 -0.78
N TYR A 447 0.18 -16.36 -0.57
CA TYR A 447 0.86 -15.25 -1.22
C TYR A 447 1.07 -15.49 -2.72
N MET A 448 1.74 -16.57 -3.08
CA MET A 448 2.17 -16.82 -4.45
C MET A 448 1.00 -17.13 -5.38
N SER A 449 0.08 -17.98 -4.93
CA SER A 449 -1.05 -18.48 -5.72
C SER A 449 -2.31 -17.68 -5.52
N LEU A 450 -2.57 -17.13 -4.32
CA LEU A 450 -3.79 -16.38 -3.98
C LEU A 450 -3.60 -14.85 -3.93
N GLY A 451 -2.37 -14.34 -3.93
CA GLY A 451 -2.09 -12.90 -3.97
C GLY A 451 -2.30 -12.17 -2.64
N PHE A 452 -2.32 -12.91 -1.52
CA PHE A 452 -2.39 -12.34 -0.18
C PHE A 452 -1.01 -11.88 0.30
N GLY A 453 -0.88 -10.68 0.88
CA GLY A 453 0.41 -10.14 1.32
C GLY A 453 0.83 -8.93 0.48
N PRO A 454 2.14 -8.73 0.21
CA PRO A 454 2.62 -7.59 -0.58
C PRO A 454 1.93 -7.49 -1.94
N SER A 455 1.49 -6.28 -2.30
CA SER A 455 0.85 -6.03 -3.59
C SER A 455 1.90 -5.98 -4.71
N VAL A 456 1.82 -6.94 -5.64
CA VAL A 456 2.65 -6.95 -6.86
C VAL A 456 2.26 -5.81 -7.79
N GLU A 457 0.98 -5.47 -7.84
CA GLU A 457 0.45 -4.31 -8.54
C GLU A 457 1.09 -3.01 -8.05
N HIS A 458 1.23 -2.85 -6.72
CA HIS A 458 1.88 -1.68 -6.12
C HIS A 458 3.37 -1.61 -6.50
N GLU A 459 4.13 -2.70 -6.41
CA GLU A 459 5.56 -2.74 -6.82
C GLU A 459 5.75 -2.40 -8.31
N ILE A 460 4.84 -2.84 -9.19
CA ILE A 460 4.87 -2.48 -10.62
C ILE A 460 4.61 -0.98 -10.83
N GLN A 461 3.71 -0.38 -10.05
CA GLN A 461 3.40 1.05 -10.16
C GLN A 461 4.54 1.93 -9.66
N THR A 462 5.11 1.59 -8.50
CA THR A 462 6.09 2.43 -7.79
C THR A 462 7.52 2.18 -8.27
N GLN A 463 7.88 0.93 -8.61
CA GLN A 463 9.24 0.55 -9.02
C GLN A 463 9.29 -0.27 -10.32
N PRO A 464 8.72 0.24 -11.44
CA PRO A 464 8.63 -0.52 -12.69
C PRO A 464 10.00 -0.98 -13.22
N TYR A 465 11.04 -0.17 -13.10
CA TYR A 465 12.38 -0.52 -13.60
C TYR A 465 13.09 -1.55 -12.73
N VAL A 466 12.78 -1.63 -11.43
CA VAL A 466 13.29 -2.71 -10.57
C VAL A 466 12.61 -4.02 -10.95
N VAL A 467 11.29 -4.01 -11.18
CA VAL A 467 10.56 -5.18 -11.67
C VAL A 467 11.10 -5.64 -13.03
N ASP A 468 11.35 -4.71 -13.96
CA ASP A 468 11.97 -4.97 -15.26
C ASP A 468 13.34 -5.68 -15.09
N LEU A 469 14.18 -5.18 -14.19
CA LEU A 469 15.49 -5.76 -13.87
C LEU A 469 15.38 -7.19 -13.29
N LEU A 470 14.46 -7.42 -12.35
CA LEU A 470 14.26 -8.74 -11.74
C LEU A 470 13.81 -9.78 -12.78
N LEU A 471 12.89 -9.40 -13.67
CA LEU A 471 12.45 -10.23 -14.77
C LEU A 471 13.62 -10.54 -15.75
N ASN A 472 14.52 -9.58 -16.01
CA ASN A 472 15.71 -9.79 -16.84
C ASN A 472 16.63 -10.85 -16.23
N PHE A 473 16.87 -10.77 -14.93
CA PHE A 473 17.71 -11.73 -14.22
C PHE A 473 17.09 -13.11 -14.27
N CYS A 474 15.78 -13.23 -14.01
CA CYS A 474 15.08 -14.50 -14.10
C CYS A 474 15.16 -15.10 -15.52
N TYR A 475 14.90 -14.29 -16.57
CA TYR A 475 14.93 -14.74 -17.95
C TYR A 475 16.31 -15.28 -18.35
N THR A 476 17.36 -14.52 -18.08
CA THR A 476 18.73 -14.86 -18.48
C THR A 476 19.28 -16.04 -17.69
N SER A 477 18.94 -16.14 -16.41
CA SER A 477 19.26 -17.32 -15.59
C SER A 477 18.49 -18.56 -16.04
N ALA A 478 17.21 -18.45 -16.38
CA ALA A 478 16.42 -19.56 -16.93
C ALA A 478 17.03 -20.04 -18.25
N TRP A 479 17.31 -19.11 -19.16
CA TRP A 479 17.93 -19.39 -20.45
C TRP A 479 19.29 -20.09 -20.29
N GLY A 480 20.08 -19.67 -19.31
CA GLY A 480 21.38 -20.26 -18.98
C GLY A 480 21.31 -21.56 -18.18
N ASN A 481 20.12 -22.09 -17.86
CA ASN A 481 19.92 -23.21 -16.92
C ASN A 481 20.59 -23.00 -15.55
N ARG A 482 20.56 -21.76 -15.04
CA ARG A 482 21.23 -21.33 -13.80
C ARG A 482 20.29 -20.90 -12.68
N ILE A 483 18.99 -21.14 -12.83
CA ILE A 483 18.05 -20.96 -11.74
C ILE A 483 18.34 -22.00 -10.65
N ARG A 484 18.66 -21.51 -9.45
CA ARG A 484 18.91 -22.35 -8.27
C ARG A 484 17.63 -22.78 -7.56
N GLU A 485 16.62 -21.91 -7.56
CA GLU A 485 15.34 -22.11 -6.90
C GLU A 485 14.20 -21.86 -7.88
N TYR A 486 13.24 -22.79 -7.95
CA TYR A 486 12.11 -22.74 -8.89
C TYR A 486 10.81 -22.38 -8.15
N PRO A 487 9.77 -21.85 -8.84
CA PRO A 487 8.44 -21.58 -8.28
C PRO A 487 7.67 -22.88 -7.98
N THR A 488 8.24 -23.75 -7.15
CA THR A 488 7.67 -25.06 -6.79
C THR A 488 6.65 -24.89 -5.66
N GLY A 489 5.55 -25.64 -5.68
CA GLY A 489 4.47 -25.54 -4.68
C GLY A 489 3.38 -24.53 -5.04
N MET A 490 3.52 -23.84 -6.18
CA MET A 490 2.50 -22.94 -6.73
C MET A 490 1.48 -23.67 -7.61
N SER A 491 1.73 -24.94 -7.97
CA SER A 491 0.88 -25.73 -8.87
C SER A 491 0.56 -25.03 -10.19
N LEU A 492 1.56 -24.37 -10.79
CA LEU A 492 1.39 -23.68 -12.07
C LEU A 492 0.99 -24.69 -13.17
N SER A 493 -0.15 -24.45 -13.80
CA SER A 493 -0.63 -25.24 -14.93
C SER A 493 -0.05 -24.66 -16.22
N VAL A 494 0.85 -25.41 -16.85
CA VAL A 494 1.67 -24.99 -17.98
C VAL A 494 1.48 -25.95 -19.16
N PRO A 495 1.78 -25.54 -20.40
CA PRO A 495 1.74 -26.47 -21.52
C PRO A 495 2.86 -27.51 -21.39
N PRO A 496 2.74 -28.67 -22.07
CA PRO A 496 3.79 -29.69 -22.10
C PRO A 496 5.12 -29.10 -22.53
N ALA A 497 6.20 -29.52 -21.86
CA ALA A 497 7.54 -29.14 -22.24
C ALA A 497 7.89 -29.79 -23.59
N ILE A 498 8.22 -28.97 -24.58
CA ILE A 498 8.75 -29.44 -25.86
C ILE A 498 10.24 -29.15 -25.81
N VAL A 499 11.03 -30.21 -25.64
CA VAL A 499 12.47 -30.12 -25.51
C VAL A 499 13.05 -29.56 -26.82
N PRO A 500 13.80 -28.46 -26.79
CA PRO A 500 14.48 -28.00 -27.97
C PRO A 500 15.57 -28.99 -28.40
N ALA A 501 15.54 -29.41 -29.66
CA ALA A 501 16.56 -30.20 -30.30
C ALA A 501 17.86 -29.39 -30.42
N GLY A 502 18.71 -29.46 -29.40
CA GLY A 502 20.10 -28.99 -29.49
C GLY A 502 20.59 -28.03 -28.41
N HIS A 503 19.84 -27.74 -27.34
CA HIS A 503 20.39 -26.96 -26.23
C HIS A 503 21.14 -27.83 -25.22
N THR A 504 22.18 -28.52 -25.69
CA THR A 504 23.32 -28.88 -24.83
C THR A 504 24.31 -27.73 -24.93
N MET A 505 24.06 -26.63 -24.22
CA MET A 505 25.14 -25.70 -23.91
C MET A 505 26.03 -26.44 -22.91
N LEU A 506 27.07 -27.11 -23.42
CA LEU A 506 28.18 -27.54 -22.57
C LEU A 506 28.63 -26.30 -21.77
N PRO A 507 28.79 -26.38 -20.44
CA PRO A 507 29.47 -25.33 -19.71
C PRO A 507 30.82 -25.11 -20.39
N THR A 508 31.14 -23.85 -20.70
CA THR A 508 32.38 -23.46 -21.35
C THR A 508 33.56 -23.89 -20.48
N VAL A 509 34.05 -25.11 -20.67
CA VAL A 509 35.41 -25.48 -20.31
C VAL A 509 36.28 -24.89 -21.39
N SER A 510 36.97 -23.79 -21.09
CA SER A 510 38.08 -23.33 -21.91
C SER A 510 39.04 -24.50 -22.12
N SER A 511 39.34 -24.77 -23.38
CA SER A 511 40.18 -25.87 -23.83
C SER A 511 41.57 -25.81 -23.19
N ALA A 512 41.78 -26.54 -22.10
CA ALA A 512 43.10 -26.98 -21.64
C ALA A 512 42.94 -28.18 -20.70
N ILE A 513 43.12 -29.37 -21.28
CA ILE A 513 43.60 -30.62 -20.67
C ILE A 513 42.90 -31.08 -19.38
N ILE A 514 41.92 -32.00 -19.45
CA ILE A 514 41.77 -33.07 -18.43
C ILE A 514 41.20 -34.36 -19.08
N ASN A 515 42.01 -35.42 -19.07
CA ASN A 515 41.56 -36.82 -19.07
C ASN A 515 40.73 -37.07 -17.80
N GLY A 516 39.45 -37.37 -17.94
CA GLY A 516 38.59 -37.72 -16.82
C GLY A 516 37.26 -38.27 -17.32
N SER A 517 37.12 -39.59 -17.30
CA SER A 517 35.93 -40.32 -17.66
C SER A 517 34.75 -39.95 -16.74
N ASN A 518 33.78 -39.20 -17.25
CA ASN A 518 32.45 -39.09 -16.64
C ASN A 518 31.51 -40.10 -17.31
N PRO A 519 30.65 -40.81 -16.56
CA PRO A 519 29.72 -41.77 -17.13
C PRO A 519 28.65 -41.03 -17.94
N ALA A 520 28.55 -41.37 -19.22
CA ALA A 520 27.51 -40.86 -20.11
C ALA A 520 26.13 -41.28 -19.59
N SER A 521 25.38 -40.35 -19.00
CA SER A 521 23.94 -40.52 -18.81
C SER A 521 23.29 -40.50 -20.19
N LYS A 522 22.77 -41.66 -20.62
CA LYS A 522 21.98 -41.79 -21.84
C LYS A 522 20.79 -40.82 -21.78
N PRO A 523 20.42 -40.17 -22.90
CA PRO A 523 19.18 -39.41 -22.95
C PRO A 523 18.03 -40.38 -22.75
N SER A 524 17.38 -40.31 -21.59
CA SER A 524 16.11 -40.98 -21.35
C SER A 524 15.11 -40.47 -22.38
N SER A 525 14.53 -41.38 -23.16
CA SER A 525 13.42 -41.12 -24.07
C SER A 525 12.19 -40.71 -23.25
N ILE A 526 11.99 -39.41 -23.05
CA ILE A 526 10.84 -38.85 -22.34
C ILE A 526 9.66 -38.80 -23.32
N ASN A 527 8.64 -39.64 -23.09
CA ASN A 527 7.32 -39.45 -23.69
C ASN A 527 6.78 -38.10 -23.19
N PRO A 528 6.34 -37.17 -24.06
CA PRO A 528 5.79 -35.90 -23.63
C PRO A 528 4.55 -36.16 -22.77
N GLN A 529 4.60 -35.77 -21.49
CA GLN A 529 3.41 -35.72 -20.64
C GLN A 529 2.53 -34.57 -21.16
N GLY A 530 1.52 -34.92 -21.95
CA GLY A 530 0.47 -34.02 -22.40
C GLY A 530 0.04 -34.28 -23.84
N ASN A 531 -1.26 -34.19 -24.08
CA ASN A 531 -1.84 -34.45 -25.39
C ASN A 531 -1.50 -33.30 -26.36
N VAL A 532 -1.02 -33.65 -27.55
CA VAL A 532 -0.81 -32.74 -28.67
C VAL A 532 -1.91 -33.02 -29.68
N TYR A 533 -2.62 -31.98 -30.11
CA TYR A 533 -3.76 -32.10 -31.03
C TYR A 533 -3.44 -31.46 -32.37
N ASP A 534 -3.75 -32.14 -33.47
CA ASP A 534 -3.67 -31.57 -34.81
C ASP A 534 -4.94 -30.74 -35.07
N VAL A 535 -4.77 -29.47 -35.48
CA VAL A 535 -5.85 -28.50 -35.67
C VAL A 535 -5.62 -27.64 -36.91
N ASP A 536 -6.70 -27.20 -37.54
CA ASP A 536 -6.67 -26.14 -38.56
C ASP A 536 -6.88 -24.79 -37.87
N TYR A 537 -5.88 -23.92 -37.91
CA TYR A 537 -5.93 -22.59 -37.31
C TYR A 537 -6.20 -21.51 -38.37
N ASP A 538 -7.28 -20.74 -38.21
CA ASP A 538 -7.60 -19.58 -39.03
C ASP A 538 -7.15 -18.29 -38.34
N ALA A 539 -6.12 -17.63 -38.91
CA ALA A 539 -5.54 -16.43 -38.34
C ALA A 539 -6.43 -15.18 -38.46
N GLN A 540 -7.43 -15.18 -39.36
CA GLN A 540 -8.32 -14.04 -39.58
C GLN A 540 -9.49 -14.06 -38.59
N THR A 541 -10.09 -15.23 -38.37
CA THR A 541 -11.21 -15.39 -37.44
C THR A 541 -10.77 -15.74 -36.02
N GLN A 542 -9.48 -16.09 -35.82
CA GLN A 542 -8.93 -16.57 -34.54
C GLN A 542 -9.66 -17.84 -34.06
N GLU A 543 -9.92 -18.75 -34.99
CA GLU A 543 -10.61 -20.00 -34.73
C GLU A 543 -9.67 -21.19 -34.94
N ALA A 544 -9.77 -22.20 -34.07
CA ALA A 544 -9.11 -23.48 -34.25
C ALA A 544 -10.16 -24.58 -34.46
N THR A 545 -10.01 -25.36 -35.53
CA THR A 545 -10.90 -26.48 -35.85
C THR A 545 -10.21 -27.81 -35.59
N PHE A 546 -10.81 -28.69 -34.78
CA PHE A 546 -10.24 -29.99 -34.43
C PHE A 546 -10.61 -31.08 -35.46
N GLU A 547 -9.63 -31.91 -35.87
CA GLU A 547 -9.85 -32.91 -36.94
C GLU A 547 -10.71 -34.13 -36.53
N LYS A 548 -10.60 -34.67 -35.30
CA LYS A 548 -11.42 -35.81 -34.76
C LYS A 548 -11.49 -35.83 -33.22
N GLY A 549 -12.59 -36.36 -32.65
CA GLY A 549 -12.99 -36.17 -31.24
C GLY A 549 -12.46 -37.18 -30.21
N ASN A 550 -11.86 -36.64 -29.13
CA ASN A 550 -12.25 -36.74 -27.71
C ASN A 550 -11.37 -35.72 -26.95
N VAL A 551 -11.42 -34.45 -27.37
CA VAL A 551 -10.49 -33.42 -26.93
C VAL A 551 -11.16 -32.58 -25.85
N LEU A 552 -10.58 -32.56 -24.66
CA LEU A 552 -11.12 -31.85 -23.50
C LEU A 552 -10.51 -30.43 -23.46
N VAL A 553 -11.21 -29.45 -24.02
CA VAL A 553 -10.88 -28.01 -23.94
C VAL A 553 -12.15 -27.29 -23.47
N HIS A 554 -12.00 -26.40 -22.49
CA HIS A 554 -13.10 -25.64 -21.89
C HIS A 554 -12.94 -24.14 -22.07
N ASN A 555 -14.04 -23.40 -21.96
CA ASN A 555 -14.01 -21.94 -21.88
C ASN A 555 -13.11 -21.48 -20.73
N GLY A 556 -12.17 -20.59 -21.03
CA GLY A 556 -11.17 -20.09 -20.10
C GLY A 556 -9.86 -20.86 -20.04
N ASP A 557 -9.76 -22.03 -20.69
CA ASP A 557 -8.50 -22.76 -20.81
C ASP A 557 -7.47 -21.95 -21.61
N TRP A 558 -6.19 -22.14 -21.29
CA TRP A 558 -5.09 -21.57 -22.03
C TRP A 558 -4.46 -22.63 -22.95
N VAL A 559 -4.16 -22.23 -24.18
CA VAL A 559 -3.62 -23.12 -25.21
C VAL A 559 -2.41 -22.49 -25.91
N ARG A 560 -1.54 -23.35 -26.43
CA ARG A 560 -0.36 -23.00 -27.23
C ARG A 560 -0.47 -23.65 -28.60
N ILE A 561 -0.39 -22.87 -29.67
CA ILE A 561 -0.51 -23.30 -31.06
C ILE A 561 0.83 -23.11 -31.79
N PHE A 562 1.27 -24.14 -32.49
CA PHE A 562 2.46 -24.14 -33.33
C PHE A 562 2.08 -24.10 -34.80
N ILE A 563 2.58 -23.09 -35.52
CA ILE A 563 2.29 -22.87 -36.95
C ILE A 563 3.54 -23.16 -37.78
N GLY A 564 3.34 -23.79 -38.94
CA GLY A 564 4.35 -24.04 -39.97
C GLY A 564 5.38 -25.10 -39.57
N LEU A 565 5.01 -26.38 -39.75
CA LEU A 565 5.91 -27.52 -39.67
C LEU A 565 6.68 -27.65 -41.00
N GLY A 566 7.85 -27.02 -41.09
CA GLY A 566 8.71 -27.14 -42.28
C GLY A 566 9.27 -28.56 -42.46
N PRO A 567 9.88 -28.90 -43.62
CA PRO A 567 10.59 -30.16 -43.82
C PRO A 567 11.60 -30.40 -42.69
N GLY A 568 11.46 -31.52 -41.97
CA GLY A 568 12.26 -31.83 -40.77
C GLY A 568 11.59 -31.54 -39.42
N GLY A 569 10.33 -31.08 -39.39
CA GLY A 569 9.51 -30.98 -38.18
C GLY A 569 9.83 -29.78 -37.29
N PHE A 570 10.43 -28.73 -37.85
CA PHE A 570 10.80 -27.51 -37.14
C PHE A 570 9.63 -26.53 -37.08
N VAL A 571 9.40 -25.98 -35.89
CA VAL A 571 8.37 -24.96 -35.60
C VAL A 571 8.83 -23.59 -36.13
N THR A 572 8.00 -22.93 -36.94
CA THR A 572 8.27 -21.55 -37.40
C THR A 572 7.67 -20.48 -36.49
N GLN A 573 6.50 -20.73 -35.88
CA GLN A 573 5.87 -19.81 -34.95
C GLN A 573 5.17 -20.56 -33.81
N ALA A 574 5.18 -19.97 -32.61
CA ALA A 574 4.41 -20.43 -31.46
C ALA A 574 3.57 -19.27 -30.92
N LEU A 575 2.28 -19.50 -30.78
CA LEU A 575 1.28 -18.53 -30.35
C LEU A 575 0.52 -19.07 -29.13
N HIS A 576 0.09 -18.17 -28.26
CA HIS A 576 -0.65 -18.49 -27.04
C HIS A 576 -1.99 -17.77 -27.04
N PHE A 577 -3.01 -18.45 -26.53
CA PHE A 577 -4.39 -18.00 -26.56
C PHE A 577 -5.13 -18.42 -25.30
N ARG A 578 -6.15 -17.64 -24.96
CA ARG A 578 -7.25 -18.07 -24.10
C ARG A 578 -8.41 -18.55 -24.95
N VAL A 579 -9.08 -19.61 -24.52
CA VAL A 579 -10.29 -20.12 -25.15
C VAL A 579 -11.47 -19.27 -24.72
N GLU A 580 -12.07 -18.55 -25.66
CA GLU A 580 -13.22 -17.67 -25.40
C GLU A 580 -14.55 -18.44 -25.43
N ASP A 581 -14.74 -19.25 -26.47
CA ASP A 581 -16.01 -19.93 -26.73
C ASP A 581 -15.81 -21.28 -27.45
N ILE A 582 -16.51 -22.29 -26.96
CA ILE A 582 -16.55 -23.66 -27.51
C ILE A 582 -17.95 -24.05 -28.03
N SER A 583 -18.91 -23.11 -28.06
CA SER A 583 -20.31 -23.38 -28.43
C SER A 583 -20.48 -23.93 -29.86
N SER A 584 -19.50 -23.69 -30.74
CA SER A 584 -19.49 -24.10 -32.15
C SER A 584 -18.64 -25.35 -32.42
N TRP A 585 -18.50 -26.26 -31.44
CA TRP A 585 -17.69 -27.47 -31.57
C TRP A 585 -17.92 -28.23 -32.90
N PRO A 586 -16.86 -28.63 -33.64
CA PRO A 586 -15.43 -28.70 -33.28
C PRO A 586 -14.62 -27.42 -33.51
N ILE A 587 -15.28 -26.29 -33.74
CA ILE A 587 -14.64 -24.98 -33.90
C ILE A 587 -14.57 -24.30 -32.53
N VAL A 588 -13.37 -23.89 -32.15
CA VAL A 588 -13.10 -23.18 -30.90
C VAL A 588 -12.64 -21.76 -31.22
N LYS A 589 -13.29 -20.77 -30.59
CA LYS A 589 -12.92 -19.36 -30.71
C LYS A 589 -11.85 -19.00 -29.68
N LEU A 590 -10.82 -18.30 -30.14
CA LEU A 590 -9.65 -17.93 -29.36
C LEU A 590 -9.56 -16.42 -29.17
N SER A 591 -8.89 -16.01 -28.10
CA SER A 591 -8.55 -14.60 -27.81
C SER A 591 -7.55 -14.02 -28.80
N ALA A 592 -7.17 -12.76 -28.61
CA ALA A 592 -6.07 -12.17 -29.38
C ALA A 592 -4.74 -12.97 -29.20
N PRO A 593 -3.96 -13.20 -30.28
CA PRO A 593 -2.75 -14.02 -30.24
C PRO A 593 -1.63 -13.36 -29.45
N ILE A 594 -1.03 -14.11 -28.51
CA ILE A 594 0.20 -13.73 -27.83
C ILE A 594 1.37 -14.47 -28.49
N ARG A 595 2.25 -13.73 -29.15
CA ARG A 595 3.39 -14.31 -29.88
C ARG A 595 4.52 -14.69 -28.92
N GLN A 596 4.90 -15.96 -28.91
CA GLN A 596 6.14 -16.41 -28.26
C GLN A 596 7.34 -16.15 -29.18
N ARG A 597 8.49 -15.80 -28.59
CA ARG A 597 9.76 -15.77 -29.32
C ARG A 597 10.22 -17.22 -29.56
N VAL A 598 10.28 -17.62 -30.82
CA VAL A 598 10.91 -18.89 -31.23
C VAL A 598 12.24 -18.53 -31.89
N LEU A 599 13.37 -18.96 -31.31
CA LEU A 599 14.63 -18.96 -32.06
C LEU A 599 14.50 -20.07 -33.12
N THR A 600 14.48 -19.66 -34.39
CA THR A 600 14.35 -20.54 -35.56
C THR A 600 15.27 -21.77 -35.43
N GLY A 601 14.69 -22.97 -35.52
CA GLY A 601 15.43 -24.24 -35.56
C GLY A 601 15.51 -25.03 -34.25
N THR A 602 14.90 -24.57 -33.15
CA THR A 602 15.13 -25.17 -31.82
C THR A 602 14.15 -26.29 -31.45
N TYR A 603 12.89 -26.32 -31.88
CA TYR A 603 11.92 -27.32 -31.39
C TYR A 603 11.65 -28.40 -32.44
N LYS A 604 11.97 -29.66 -32.11
CA LYS A 604 11.50 -30.84 -32.87
C LYS A 604 10.23 -31.36 -32.20
N MET A 605 9.13 -31.33 -32.93
CA MET A 605 7.89 -31.96 -32.47
C MET A 605 7.95 -33.49 -32.66
N PRO A 606 7.29 -34.28 -31.80
CA PRO A 606 7.08 -35.71 -32.06
C PRO A 606 6.38 -35.87 -33.42
N ALA A 607 6.92 -36.76 -34.26
CA ALA A 607 6.30 -37.10 -35.53
C ALA A 607 4.93 -37.75 -35.27
N SER A 608 3.87 -37.19 -35.87
CA SER A 608 2.56 -37.83 -35.97
C SER A 608 2.27 -38.10 -37.45
N SER A 609 1.49 -39.13 -37.70
CA SER A 609 1.29 -39.90 -38.94
C SER A 609 1.42 -39.17 -40.29
N ASN A 610 2.11 -39.85 -41.22
CA ASN A 610 2.21 -39.62 -42.67
C ASN A 610 1.08 -38.78 -43.30
N LYS A 611 1.18 -37.45 -43.28
CA LYS A 611 0.60 -36.59 -44.31
C LYS A 611 1.75 -36.07 -45.18
N LEU A 612 1.64 -36.30 -46.50
CA LEU A 612 2.58 -35.79 -47.50
C LEU A 612 2.66 -34.27 -47.40
N ALA A 613 3.88 -33.71 -47.44
CA ALA A 613 4.10 -32.28 -47.42
C ALA A 613 3.35 -31.61 -48.59
N VAL A 614 2.23 -30.95 -48.29
CA VAL A 614 1.52 -30.09 -49.24
C VAL A 614 2.20 -28.72 -49.19
N ASN A 615 2.48 -28.14 -50.35
CA ASN A 615 3.01 -26.78 -50.47
C ASN A 615 2.11 -25.81 -49.68
N PRO A 616 2.67 -24.83 -48.96
CA PRO A 616 1.88 -23.87 -48.19
C PRO A 616 0.94 -23.12 -49.13
N THR A 617 -0.35 -23.42 -49.04
CA THR A 617 -1.38 -22.67 -49.76
C THR A 617 -1.34 -21.23 -49.22
N PRO A 618 -1.24 -20.19 -50.06
CA PRO A 618 -1.33 -18.81 -49.60
C PRO A 618 -2.77 -18.54 -49.15
N GLY A 619 -3.04 -18.76 -47.86
CA GLY A 619 -4.34 -18.59 -47.22
C GLY A 619 -4.19 -18.31 -45.72
N HIS A 620 -5.25 -17.79 -45.10
CA HIS A 620 -5.31 -17.46 -43.66
C HIS A 620 -5.41 -18.70 -42.75
N LYS A 621 -5.61 -19.89 -43.34
CA LYS A 621 -5.70 -21.17 -42.64
C LYS A 621 -4.36 -21.89 -42.66
N HIS A 622 -3.99 -22.43 -41.51
CA HIS A 622 -2.72 -23.09 -41.29
C HIS A 622 -2.91 -24.41 -40.55
N ASP A 623 -2.34 -25.49 -41.07
CA ASP A 623 -2.14 -26.74 -40.34
C ASP A 623 -1.26 -26.44 -39.12
N ALA A 624 -1.76 -26.76 -37.93
CA ALA A 624 -1.13 -26.41 -36.68
C ALA A 624 -1.24 -27.53 -35.63
N LYS A 625 -0.37 -27.46 -34.62
CA LYS A 625 -0.43 -28.32 -33.44
C LYS A 625 -0.81 -27.51 -32.22
N LEU A 626 -1.75 -28.00 -31.44
CA LEU A 626 -2.26 -27.35 -30.23
C LEU A 626 -1.90 -28.17 -28.99
N THR A 627 -1.46 -27.48 -27.94
CA THR A 627 -1.32 -28.05 -26.59
C THR A 627 -2.04 -27.20 -25.55
N VAL A 628 -2.52 -27.84 -24.47
CA VAL A 628 -3.30 -27.19 -23.40
C VAL A 628 -2.42 -26.96 -22.18
N TYR A 629 -2.68 -25.90 -21.42
CA TYR A 629 -2.02 -25.59 -20.15
C TYR A 629 -2.53 -26.50 -19.02
N ASN A 630 -2.17 -27.78 -19.03
CA ASN A 630 -2.66 -28.77 -18.07
C ASN A 630 -1.57 -29.60 -17.38
N CYS A 631 -0.29 -29.30 -17.66
CA CYS A 631 0.83 -29.97 -17.00
C CYS A 631 1.20 -29.23 -15.71
N ASN A 632 1.44 -29.97 -14.63
CA ASN A 632 1.90 -29.39 -13.38
C ASN A 632 3.40 -29.10 -13.47
N PHE A 633 3.78 -27.83 -13.39
CA PHE A 633 5.16 -27.35 -13.40
C PHE A 633 6.06 -28.04 -12.37
N ASP A 634 5.53 -28.39 -11.20
CA ASP A 634 6.31 -28.97 -10.10
C ASP A 634 6.94 -30.33 -10.47
N LYS A 635 6.28 -31.07 -11.37
CA LYS A 635 6.67 -32.42 -11.82
C LYS A 635 7.71 -32.41 -12.96
N MET A 636 8.04 -31.24 -13.51
CA MET A 636 9.00 -31.11 -14.61
C MET A 636 10.46 -31.22 -14.12
N SER A 637 11.36 -31.69 -14.97
CA SER A 637 12.80 -31.64 -14.74
C SER A 637 13.33 -30.20 -14.73
N SER A 638 14.51 -29.96 -14.14
CA SER A 638 15.10 -28.60 -14.07
C SER A 638 15.25 -27.94 -15.44
N ALA A 639 15.64 -28.69 -16.47
CA ALA A 639 15.76 -28.16 -17.83
C ALA A 639 14.39 -27.79 -18.44
N GLU A 640 13.37 -28.61 -18.21
CA GLU A 640 11.99 -28.33 -18.64
C GLU A 640 11.42 -27.12 -17.89
N LYS A 641 11.70 -26.99 -16.59
CA LYS A 641 11.33 -25.83 -15.78
C LYS A 641 11.95 -24.55 -16.32
N CYS A 642 13.25 -24.55 -16.62
CA CYS A 642 13.94 -23.41 -17.23
C CYS A 642 13.32 -22.99 -18.57
N ASN A 643 13.09 -23.94 -19.48
CA ASN A 643 12.44 -23.67 -20.76
C ASN A 643 11.02 -23.11 -20.59
N THR A 644 10.27 -23.66 -19.64
CA THR A 644 8.91 -23.21 -19.34
C THR A 644 8.90 -21.81 -18.73
N ILE A 645 9.84 -21.49 -17.83
CA ILE A 645 10.02 -20.14 -17.27
C ILE A 645 10.32 -19.15 -18.41
N THR A 646 11.27 -19.45 -19.29
CA THR A 646 11.58 -18.59 -20.45
C THR A 646 10.36 -18.36 -21.32
N MET A 647 9.60 -19.42 -21.63
CA MET A 647 8.37 -19.33 -22.42
C MET A 647 7.31 -18.46 -21.73
N LEU A 648 7.04 -18.68 -20.45
CA LEU A 648 6.05 -17.89 -19.71
C LEU A 648 6.46 -16.42 -19.65
N LEU A 649 7.74 -16.13 -19.41
CA LEU A 649 8.27 -14.79 -19.48
C LEU A 649 8.03 -14.20 -20.87
N ASP A 650 8.38 -14.89 -21.96
CA ASP A 650 8.11 -14.46 -23.36
C ASP A 650 6.65 -14.06 -23.61
N THR A 651 5.69 -14.63 -22.88
CA THR A 651 4.26 -14.27 -22.99
C THR A 651 3.84 -13.04 -22.18
N LEU A 652 4.63 -12.58 -21.20
CA LEU A 652 4.25 -11.44 -20.34
C LEU A 652 4.15 -10.12 -21.14
N PRO A 653 3.17 -9.25 -20.84
CA PRO A 653 3.17 -7.85 -21.29
C PRO A 653 4.43 -7.11 -20.83
N SER A 654 4.69 -5.95 -21.42
CA SER A 654 5.79 -5.11 -20.93
C SER A 654 5.45 -4.55 -19.55
N VAL A 655 6.47 -4.24 -18.75
CA VAL A 655 6.22 -3.62 -17.44
C VAL A 655 5.50 -2.28 -17.60
N LYS A 656 5.74 -1.58 -18.72
CA LYS A 656 4.98 -0.39 -19.11
C LYS A 656 3.50 -0.70 -19.34
N ASP A 657 3.18 -1.76 -20.08
CA ASP A 657 1.78 -2.17 -20.33
C ASP A 657 1.09 -2.64 -19.05
N LEU A 658 1.80 -3.37 -18.18
CA LEU A 658 1.32 -3.75 -16.85
C LEU A 658 0.98 -2.51 -16.02
N LYS A 659 1.91 -1.55 -15.94
CA LYS A 659 1.70 -0.29 -15.20
C LYS A 659 0.52 0.51 -15.75
N GLU A 660 0.41 0.64 -17.07
CA GLU A 660 -0.70 1.34 -17.73
C GLU A 660 -2.05 0.67 -17.44
N TYR A 661 -2.10 -0.66 -17.48
CA TYR A 661 -3.32 -1.41 -17.14
C TYR A 661 -3.72 -1.19 -15.68
N ILE A 662 -2.77 -1.31 -14.75
CA ILE A 662 -3.01 -1.10 -13.32
C ILE A 662 -3.47 0.36 -13.07
N TYR A 663 -2.85 1.34 -13.72
CA TYR A 663 -3.24 2.74 -13.63
C TYR A 663 -4.68 2.97 -14.11
N ARG A 664 -5.06 2.42 -15.27
CA ARG A 664 -6.45 2.53 -15.78
C ARG A 664 -7.45 1.89 -14.84
N GLN A 665 -7.12 0.72 -14.29
CA GLN A 665 -7.99 0.01 -13.37
C GLN A 665 -8.17 0.80 -12.06
N SER A 666 -7.09 1.41 -11.56
CA SER A 666 -7.10 2.20 -10.32
C SER A 666 -8.04 3.41 -10.35
N GLN A 667 -8.46 3.86 -11.54
CA GLN A 667 -9.42 4.95 -11.69
C GLN A 667 -10.85 4.52 -11.35
N THR A 668 -11.15 3.22 -11.40
CA THR A 668 -12.50 2.68 -11.21
C THR A 668 -12.63 1.74 -10.02
N GLU A 669 -11.60 0.96 -9.71
CA GLU A 669 -11.63 -0.07 -8.68
C GLU A 669 -10.21 -0.41 -8.19
N GLU A 670 -10.10 -1.22 -7.13
CA GLU A 670 -8.79 -1.73 -6.68
C GLU A 670 -8.10 -2.55 -7.79
N PRO A 671 -6.84 -2.19 -8.16
CA PRO A 671 -6.14 -2.88 -9.22
C PRO A 671 -5.88 -4.36 -8.93
N ASN A 672 -6.12 -5.21 -9.93
CA ASN A 672 -5.94 -6.65 -9.82
C ASN A 672 -5.63 -7.25 -11.19
N LEU A 673 -4.37 -7.66 -11.38
CA LEU A 673 -3.89 -8.22 -12.65
C LEU A 673 -4.58 -9.53 -13.04
N ARG A 674 -5.21 -10.24 -12.10
CA ARG A 674 -6.00 -11.45 -12.44
C ARG A 674 -7.19 -11.14 -13.33
N LYS A 675 -7.73 -9.93 -13.28
CA LYS A 675 -8.86 -9.54 -14.13
C LYS A 675 -8.43 -9.39 -15.60
N TRP A 676 -7.13 -9.28 -15.89
CA TRP A 676 -6.61 -9.20 -17.26
C TRP A 676 -6.51 -10.57 -17.95
N THR A 677 -7.59 -11.35 -17.87
CA THR A 677 -7.65 -12.76 -18.28
C THR A 677 -7.39 -12.99 -19.76
N GLU A 678 -7.65 -12.02 -20.65
CA GLU A 678 -7.39 -12.16 -22.09
C GLU A 678 -5.92 -11.97 -22.48
N ARG A 679 -5.09 -11.44 -21.58
CA ARG A 679 -3.69 -11.10 -21.88
C ARG A 679 -2.69 -11.82 -20.99
N LEU A 680 -3.06 -12.14 -19.76
CA LEU A 680 -2.18 -12.77 -18.77
C LEU A 680 -2.71 -14.14 -18.38
N SER A 681 -1.95 -15.19 -18.70
CA SER A 681 -2.27 -16.53 -18.22
C SER A 681 -2.04 -16.63 -16.71
N PRO A 682 -2.83 -17.45 -15.97
CA PRO A 682 -2.61 -17.69 -14.55
C PRO A 682 -1.19 -18.14 -14.23
N ALA A 683 -0.59 -18.95 -15.11
CA ALA A 683 0.80 -19.42 -14.96
C ALA A 683 1.82 -18.29 -15.12
N ALA A 684 1.65 -17.42 -16.12
CA ALA A 684 2.54 -16.28 -16.33
C ALA A 684 2.41 -15.25 -15.19
N LEU A 685 1.19 -14.97 -14.72
CA LEU A 685 0.95 -14.11 -13.56
C LEU A 685 1.55 -14.71 -12.29
N GLY A 686 1.39 -16.02 -12.05
CA GLY A 686 2.02 -16.72 -10.94
C GLY A 686 3.54 -16.61 -10.98
N LEU A 687 4.16 -16.77 -12.16
CA LEU A 687 5.60 -16.60 -12.34
C LEU A 687 6.04 -15.15 -12.07
N LEU A 688 5.32 -14.15 -12.60
CA LEU A 688 5.59 -12.73 -12.34
C LEU A 688 5.58 -12.44 -10.83
N ARG A 689 4.54 -12.92 -10.13
CA ARG A 689 4.44 -12.80 -8.68
C ARG A 689 5.63 -13.44 -8.01
N TRP A 690 5.97 -14.67 -8.36
CA TRP A 690 7.12 -15.36 -7.79
C TRP A 690 8.43 -14.61 -7.99
N VAL A 691 8.71 -14.07 -9.18
CA VAL A 691 9.96 -13.34 -9.45
C VAL A 691 10.12 -12.14 -8.51
N ILE A 692 9.05 -11.36 -8.33
CA ILE A 692 9.02 -10.16 -7.46
C ILE A 692 9.05 -10.60 -5.99
N ALA A 693 8.14 -11.49 -5.61
CA ALA A 693 7.90 -11.94 -4.24
C ALA A 693 9.07 -12.68 -3.60
N SER A 694 9.76 -13.52 -4.37
CA SER A 694 10.91 -14.28 -3.87
C SER A 694 12.14 -13.39 -3.67
N ASN A 695 12.11 -12.13 -4.15
CA ASN A 695 13.25 -11.23 -3.99
C ASN A 695 13.19 -10.57 -2.62
N ARG A 696 13.82 -11.22 -1.64
CA ARG A 696 13.91 -10.74 -0.25
C ARG A 696 14.89 -9.57 -0.07
N SER A 697 15.58 -9.16 -1.13
CA SER A 697 16.52 -8.03 -1.10
C SER A 697 15.84 -6.74 -1.57
N CYS A 698 16.13 -5.62 -0.89
CA CYS A 698 15.58 -4.33 -1.25
C CYS A 698 16.45 -3.63 -2.31
N LEU A 699 16.00 -3.68 -3.56
CA LEU A 699 16.61 -2.96 -4.68
C LEU A 699 15.89 -1.66 -4.95
N VAL A 700 16.63 -0.57 -5.22
CA VAL A 700 16.06 0.75 -5.50
C VAL A 700 16.73 1.36 -6.73
N GLN A 701 15.96 2.06 -7.54
CA GLN A 701 16.50 2.80 -8.69
C GLN A 701 17.19 4.08 -8.21
N VAL A 702 18.41 4.32 -8.67
CA VAL A 702 19.21 5.51 -8.32
C VAL A 702 19.14 6.53 -9.43
N ASP A 703 19.45 6.10 -10.65
CA ASP A 703 19.50 6.95 -11.84
C ASP A 703 18.26 6.83 -12.74
N ARG A 704 17.94 7.89 -13.47
CA ARG A 704 16.94 7.82 -14.55
C ARG A 704 17.48 7.03 -15.74
N PHE A 705 16.62 6.23 -16.36
CA PHE A 705 16.88 5.71 -17.69
C PHE A 705 16.84 6.83 -18.74
N PRO A 706 17.71 6.82 -19.76
CA PRO A 706 17.64 7.76 -20.89
C PRO A 706 16.29 7.68 -21.58
N GLY A 707 15.47 8.74 -21.53
CA GLY A 707 14.11 8.75 -22.09
C GLY A 707 13.01 8.31 -21.12
N GLN A 708 13.31 8.16 -19.82
CA GLN A 708 12.32 7.99 -18.75
C GLN A 708 11.58 9.31 -18.50
N SER A 709 10.35 9.41 -19.03
CA SER A 709 9.44 10.56 -18.81
C SER A 709 8.58 10.44 -17.54
N ASP A 710 8.62 9.28 -16.89
CA ASP A 710 7.71 8.93 -15.81
C ASP A 710 8.08 9.68 -14.51
N THR A 711 7.26 10.68 -14.15
CA THR A 711 7.47 11.52 -12.96
C THR A 711 7.17 10.80 -11.65
N LEU A 712 6.54 9.62 -11.70
CA LEU A 712 6.14 8.83 -10.52
C LEU A 712 7.19 7.83 -10.07
N ALA A 713 8.22 7.54 -10.87
CA ALA A 713 9.28 6.62 -10.47
C ALA A 713 10.19 7.30 -9.43
N LYS A 714 10.21 6.77 -8.21
CA LYS A 714 11.08 7.25 -7.12
C LYS A 714 12.54 6.91 -7.41
N ILE A 715 13.27 7.87 -7.98
CA ILE A 715 14.73 7.80 -8.21
C ILE A 715 15.50 8.45 -7.06
N ARG A 716 16.80 8.17 -6.96
CA ARG A 716 17.67 8.61 -5.86
C ARG A 716 19.00 9.18 -6.36
N PRO A 717 19.00 10.27 -7.14
CA PRO A 717 20.21 10.80 -7.76
C PRO A 717 21.30 11.19 -6.75
N GLU A 718 20.94 11.55 -5.52
CA GLU A 718 21.85 11.85 -4.42
C GLU A 718 22.66 10.64 -3.93
N GLN A 719 22.16 9.42 -4.18
CA GLN A 719 22.83 8.16 -3.83
C GLN A 719 23.68 7.62 -4.98
N LYS A 720 23.86 8.40 -6.05
CA LYS A 720 24.65 8.02 -7.22
C LYS A 720 26.14 7.98 -6.88
N VAL A 721 26.79 6.91 -7.35
CA VAL A 721 28.23 6.77 -7.30
C VAL A 721 28.83 7.61 -8.42
N SER A 722 29.47 8.73 -8.07
CA SER A 722 30.00 9.70 -9.04
C SER A 722 31.21 9.17 -9.83
N GLN A 723 31.89 8.14 -9.34
CA GLN A 723 33.04 7.52 -10.00
C GLN A 723 32.65 6.61 -11.17
N ILE A 724 31.37 6.27 -11.33
CA ILE A 724 30.86 5.47 -12.44
C ILE A 724 30.40 6.41 -13.56
N GLY A 725 30.84 6.13 -14.80
CA GLY A 725 30.51 6.95 -15.97
C GLY A 725 29.01 7.18 -16.18
N GLU A 726 28.65 8.34 -16.76
CA GLU A 726 27.26 8.77 -16.96
C GLU A 726 26.45 7.88 -17.92
N ASN A 727 27.12 7.00 -18.66
CA ASN A 727 26.52 6.02 -19.56
C ASN A 727 25.94 4.79 -18.84
N TRP A 728 26.01 4.74 -17.51
CA TRP A 728 25.44 3.66 -16.69
C TRP A 728 24.18 4.13 -15.99
N VAL A 729 23.21 3.20 -15.87
CA VAL A 729 22.07 3.38 -14.98
C VAL A 729 22.34 2.58 -13.71
N GLN A 730 22.33 3.28 -12.57
CA GLN A 730 22.64 2.69 -11.28
C GLN A 730 21.36 2.25 -10.55
N PHE A 731 21.47 1.09 -9.91
CA PHE A 731 20.53 0.59 -8.91
C PHE A 731 21.30 0.36 -7.62
N ARG A 732 20.69 0.68 -6.48
CA ARG A 732 21.28 0.46 -5.16
C ARG A 732 20.62 -0.74 -4.51
N PHE A 733 21.45 -1.56 -3.90
CA PHE A 733 21.03 -2.62 -3.00
C PHE A 733 20.92 -2.03 -1.59
N ALA A 734 19.72 -1.60 -1.20
CA ALA A 734 19.50 -0.93 0.08
C ALA A 734 19.62 -1.90 1.27
N GLN A 735 19.21 -3.16 1.09
CA GLN A 735 19.35 -4.21 2.10
C GLN A 735 19.37 -5.59 1.43
N GLY A 736 20.17 -6.52 1.97
CA GLY A 736 20.14 -7.93 1.58
C GLY A 736 18.96 -8.69 2.14
N SER A 737 18.86 -9.98 1.78
CA SER A 737 17.90 -10.88 2.42
C SER A 737 18.13 -10.90 3.94
N PRO A 738 17.08 -10.92 4.77
CA PRO A 738 17.17 -10.96 6.22
C PRO A 738 18.22 -11.92 6.80
N ASP A 739 18.20 -13.17 6.35
CA ASP A 739 19.14 -14.21 6.80
C ASP A 739 20.62 -13.87 6.55
N LYS A 740 20.89 -13.14 5.47
CA LYS A 740 22.25 -12.75 5.07
C LYS A 740 22.76 -11.60 5.92
N GLU A 741 21.92 -10.61 6.14
CA GLU A 741 22.28 -9.44 6.96
C GLU A 741 22.45 -9.85 8.42
N LEU A 742 21.61 -10.76 8.93
CA LEU A 742 21.81 -11.36 10.25
C LEU A 742 23.16 -12.08 10.39
N ARG A 743 23.51 -12.93 9.42
CA ARG A 743 24.82 -13.60 9.41
C ARG A 743 25.97 -12.58 9.37
N PHE A 744 25.80 -11.52 8.59
CA PHE A 744 26.78 -10.43 8.51
C PHE A 744 26.92 -9.70 9.84
N LEU A 745 25.83 -9.32 10.50
CA LEU A 745 25.83 -8.66 11.81
C LEU A 745 26.43 -9.55 12.91
N ASN A 746 26.12 -10.85 12.90
CA ASN A 746 26.69 -11.80 13.86
C ASN A 746 28.21 -11.95 13.66
N ALA A 747 28.65 -12.13 12.40
CA ALA A 747 30.07 -12.17 12.08
C ALA A 747 30.78 -10.84 12.44
N LEU A 748 30.14 -9.69 12.22
CA LEU A 748 30.65 -8.39 12.61
C LEU A 748 30.82 -8.28 14.13
N LYS A 749 29.82 -8.67 14.92
CA LYS A 749 29.89 -8.67 16.38
C LYS A 749 31.01 -9.58 16.90
N GLU A 750 31.16 -10.77 16.32
CA GLU A 750 32.23 -11.71 16.66
C GLU A 750 33.64 -11.13 16.41
N GLN A 751 33.80 -10.40 15.30
CA GLN A 751 35.10 -9.84 14.89
C GLN A 751 35.40 -8.46 15.48
N GLN A 752 34.38 -7.69 15.88
CA GLN A 752 34.52 -6.36 16.46
C GLN A 752 35.32 -6.36 17.78
N ALA A 753 35.29 -7.47 18.53
CA ALA A 753 36.10 -7.64 19.73
C ALA A 753 37.60 -7.91 19.43
N ILE A 754 37.92 -8.37 18.21
CA ILE A 754 39.25 -8.84 17.81
C ILE A 754 40.00 -7.75 17.02
N LEU A 755 39.27 -6.91 16.29
CA LEU A 755 39.84 -6.00 15.30
C LEU A 755 39.37 -4.57 15.55
N ASN A 756 40.34 -3.64 15.69
CA ASN A 756 40.10 -2.20 15.77
C ASN A 756 40.63 -1.48 14.51
N PRO A 757 40.09 -1.77 13.31
CA PRO A 757 40.61 -1.21 12.08
C PRO A 757 40.30 0.29 11.98
N LYS A 758 41.29 1.07 11.54
CA LYS A 758 41.12 2.51 11.25
C LYS A 758 40.03 2.79 10.21
N TYR A 759 39.83 1.85 9.27
CA TYR A 759 38.76 1.88 8.28
C TYR A 759 38.06 0.51 8.29
N PRO A 760 36.86 0.39 8.90
CA PRO A 760 36.18 -0.90 9.04
C PRO A 760 35.60 -1.42 7.72
N THR A 761 35.56 -0.59 6.67
CA THR A 761 34.85 -0.87 5.42
C THR A 761 35.66 -0.42 4.21
N MET A 762 35.77 -1.28 3.20
CA MET A 762 36.28 -0.99 1.87
C MET A 762 35.16 -1.20 0.84
N PHE A 763 35.23 -0.50 -0.28
CA PHE A 763 34.36 -0.77 -1.42
C PHE A 763 35.18 -1.32 -2.58
N ALA A 764 34.66 -2.34 -3.27
CA ALA A 764 35.28 -2.91 -4.45
C ALA A 764 34.23 -3.37 -5.46
N PHE A 765 34.65 -3.52 -6.71
CA PHE A 765 33.79 -4.00 -7.78
C PHE A 765 33.81 -5.53 -7.88
N HIS A 766 32.67 -6.07 -8.30
CA HIS A 766 32.54 -7.45 -8.75
C HIS A 766 31.77 -7.48 -10.07
N GLY A 767 32.36 -8.10 -11.08
CA GLY A 767 31.72 -8.37 -12.35
C GLY A 767 31.29 -9.83 -12.47
N SER A 768 30.09 -10.06 -13.02
CA SER A 768 29.58 -11.39 -13.26
C SER A 768 28.66 -11.41 -14.49
N ALA A 769 28.63 -12.55 -15.18
CA ALA A 769 27.74 -12.73 -16.32
C ALA A 769 26.26 -12.61 -15.89
N LEU A 770 25.43 -12.05 -16.80
CA LEU A 770 24.03 -11.69 -16.54
C LEU A 770 23.20 -12.84 -15.93
N GLN A 771 23.40 -14.07 -16.42
CA GLN A 771 22.69 -15.27 -15.95
C GLN A 771 23.00 -15.67 -14.50
N ASN A 772 23.97 -15.03 -13.84
CA ASN A 772 24.28 -15.29 -12.43
C ASN A 772 23.50 -14.37 -11.48
N TRP A 773 23.06 -13.22 -11.97
CA TRP A 773 22.53 -12.15 -11.12
C TRP A 773 21.23 -12.51 -10.43
N HIS A 774 20.39 -13.38 -11.00
CA HIS A 774 19.21 -13.91 -10.30
C HIS A 774 19.58 -14.60 -8.99
N SER A 775 20.68 -15.36 -8.98
CA SER A 775 21.17 -15.99 -7.77
C SER A 775 21.85 -15.00 -6.85
N ILE A 776 22.70 -14.12 -7.39
CA ILE A 776 23.53 -13.18 -6.62
C ILE A 776 22.65 -12.26 -5.77
N ILE A 777 21.57 -11.71 -6.32
CA ILE A 777 20.70 -10.80 -5.56
C ILE A 777 19.88 -11.52 -4.48
N ARG A 778 19.68 -12.85 -4.59
CA ARG A 778 18.89 -13.64 -3.64
C ARG A 778 19.74 -14.30 -2.56
N HIS A 779 20.92 -14.81 -2.93
CA HIS A 779 21.78 -15.61 -2.07
C HIS A 779 23.09 -14.89 -1.67
N GLY A 780 23.37 -13.74 -2.28
CA GLY A 780 24.69 -13.12 -2.23
C GLY A 780 25.69 -13.80 -3.17
N LEU A 781 26.94 -13.32 -3.09
CA LEU A 781 28.06 -13.93 -3.80
C LEU A 781 28.56 -15.15 -3.04
N ASP A 782 28.75 -16.25 -3.75
CA ASP A 782 29.41 -17.46 -3.23
C ASP A 782 30.37 -18.04 -4.27
N PHE A 783 31.24 -18.92 -3.80
CA PHE A 783 32.26 -19.59 -4.61
C PHE A 783 31.96 -21.10 -4.77
N LYS A 784 30.69 -21.51 -4.66
CA LYS A 784 30.28 -22.92 -4.79
C LYS A 784 30.58 -23.48 -6.18
N GLU A 785 30.51 -22.63 -7.19
CA GLU A 785 30.81 -22.98 -8.58
C GLU A 785 32.01 -22.18 -9.08
N THR A 786 33.00 -22.86 -9.67
CA THR A 786 34.18 -22.22 -10.27
C THR A 786 33.92 -21.96 -11.76
N LEU A 787 33.56 -20.72 -12.10
CA LEU A 787 33.21 -20.31 -13.47
C LEU A 787 34.39 -19.73 -14.25
N ASN A 788 35.34 -19.13 -13.53
CA ASN A 788 36.57 -18.57 -14.04
C ASN A 788 37.74 -19.24 -13.30
N GLY A 789 38.95 -19.12 -13.84
CA GLY A 789 40.16 -19.63 -13.17
C GLY A 789 40.35 -19.04 -11.77
N ARG A 790 40.86 -19.84 -10.84
CA ARG A 790 41.06 -19.49 -9.42
C ARG A 790 42.54 -19.34 -9.06
N ALA A 791 43.20 -18.34 -9.65
CA ALA A 791 44.65 -18.16 -9.52
C ALA A 791 45.14 -18.02 -8.06
N TYR A 792 44.27 -17.51 -7.17
CA TYR A 792 44.58 -17.27 -5.75
C TYR A 792 43.77 -18.17 -4.80
N GLY A 793 43.29 -19.32 -5.29
CA GLY A 793 42.53 -20.29 -4.49
C GLY A 793 41.03 -19.98 -4.38
N HIS A 794 40.36 -20.63 -3.43
CA HIS A 794 38.92 -20.53 -3.23
C HIS A 794 38.53 -19.17 -2.63
N GLY A 795 37.63 -18.45 -3.28
CA GLY A 795 37.11 -17.18 -2.78
C GLY A 795 36.24 -16.45 -3.79
N VAL A 796 35.65 -15.35 -3.34
CA VAL A 796 34.96 -14.37 -4.20
C VAL A 796 35.97 -13.27 -4.54
N TYR A 797 36.17 -13.04 -5.83
CA TYR A 797 37.19 -12.11 -6.33
C TYR A 797 36.56 -10.73 -6.53
N HIS A 798 37.31 -9.70 -6.10
CA HIS A 798 36.91 -8.30 -6.15
C HIS A 798 38.06 -7.46 -6.71
N ALA A 799 37.76 -6.33 -7.34
CA ALA A 799 38.76 -5.38 -7.84
C ALA A 799 38.40 -3.95 -7.49
N GLN A 800 39.37 -3.13 -7.08
CA GLN A 800 39.14 -1.70 -6.87
C GLN A 800 38.92 -0.94 -8.19
N ASP A 801 39.47 -1.45 -9.30
CA ASP A 801 39.28 -0.92 -10.63
C ASP A 801 38.04 -1.55 -11.29
N GLN A 802 37.11 -0.70 -11.71
CA GLN A 802 35.91 -1.08 -12.46
C GLN A 802 36.26 -1.86 -13.74
N SER A 803 37.28 -1.44 -14.49
CA SER A 803 37.63 -2.01 -15.79
C SER A 803 37.98 -3.50 -15.70
N VAL A 804 38.68 -3.87 -14.63
CA VAL A 804 39.04 -5.26 -14.32
C VAL A 804 37.77 -6.09 -14.10
N SER A 805 36.86 -5.61 -13.26
CA SER A 805 35.60 -6.30 -12.97
C SER A 805 34.69 -6.37 -14.21
N SER A 806 34.58 -5.31 -15.01
CA SER A 806 33.76 -5.28 -16.23
C SER A 806 34.14 -6.37 -17.24
N SER A 807 35.40 -6.80 -17.26
CA SER A 807 35.84 -7.92 -18.11
C SER A 807 35.14 -9.25 -17.78
N TYR A 808 34.77 -9.45 -16.51
CA TYR A 808 34.03 -10.63 -16.02
C TYR A 808 32.51 -10.50 -16.17
N SER A 809 32.01 -9.31 -16.46
CA SER A 809 30.60 -9.04 -16.74
C SER A 809 30.21 -9.35 -18.19
N SER A 810 31.19 -9.53 -19.07
CA SER A 810 31.00 -9.81 -20.49
C SER A 810 30.80 -11.29 -20.77
N GLY A 811 29.53 -11.73 -20.85
CA GLY A 811 29.19 -12.97 -21.57
C GLY A 811 29.21 -12.69 -23.09
N ARG A 812 29.72 -13.64 -23.91
CA ARG A 812 29.56 -13.61 -25.38
C ARG A 812 28.12 -13.23 -25.71
N ASN A 813 27.94 -12.33 -26.69
CA ASN A 813 26.65 -11.85 -27.24
C ASN A 813 25.57 -12.94 -27.30
N ILE A 814 24.84 -13.18 -26.21
CA ILE A 814 23.56 -13.87 -26.25
C ILE A 814 22.56 -12.76 -26.56
N MET A 815 22.40 -12.50 -27.85
CA MET A 815 21.37 -11.63 -28.41
C MET A 815 19.99 -12.30 -28.27
N VAL A 816 19.60 -12.65 -27.05
CA VAL A 816 18.27 -13.19 -26.75
C VAL A 816 17.62 -12.23 -25.77
N SER A 817 17.08 -11.15 -26.34
CA SER A 817 16.35 -10.10 -25.63
C SER A 817 14.88 -10.50 -25.49
N PHE A 818 14.38 -10.51 -24.27
CA PHE A 818 12.93 -10.46 -24.02
C PHE A 818 12.37 -9.15 -24.62
N LYS A 819 11.19 -9.22 -25.24
CA LYS A 819 10.58 -8.15 -26.06
C LYS A 819 10.05 -6.96 -25.24
N SER A 820 9.99 -7.12 -23.92
CA SER A 820 9.20 -6.30 -23.01
C SER A 820 10.02 -5.38 -22.11
N PHE A 821 11.34 -5.38 -22.23
CA PHE A 821 12.20 -4.59 -21.34
C PHE A 821 12.40 -3.17 -21.85
N SER A 822 11.88 -2.21 -21.08
CA SER A 822 12.09 -0.78 -21.35
C SER A 822 13.57 -0.42 -21.28
N ILE A 823 14.34 -1.16 -20.46
CA ILE A 823 15.79 -1.00 -20.26
C ILE A 823 16.61 -1.20 -21.55
N ARG A 824 16.08 -1.90 -22.56
CA ARG A 824 16.74 -2.08 -23.88
C ARG A 824 15.99 -1.50 -25.06
N LEU A 825 14.70 -1.19 -24.93
CA LEU A 825 13.88 -0.68 -26.04
C LEU A 825 14.32 0.71 -26.55
N GLN A 826 15.25 1.40 -25.88
CA GLN A 826 15.63 2.77 -26.23
C GLN A 826 16.97 2.97 -26.97
N SER A 827 17.91 2.00 -27.08
CA SER A 827 19.12 2.18 -27.94
C SER A 827 20.04 0.94 -28.01
N ASN A 828 21.04 1.00 -28.90
CA ASN A 828 22.22 0.12 -29.08
C ASN A 828 23.10 -0.08 -27.82
N PHE A 829 22.52 -0.29 -26.64
CA PHE A 829 23.26 -0.43 -25.37
C PHE A 829 23.60 -1.89 -25.07
N LYS A 830 24.87 -2.14 -24.73
CA LYS A 830 25.34 -3.40 -24.15
C LYS A 830 24.89 -3.44 -22.69
N LEU A 831 24.23 -4.52 -22.28
CA LEU A 831 23.86 -4.71 -20.87
C LEU A 831 25.02 -5.40 -20.18
N GLU A 832 25.81 -4.62 -19.46
CA GLU A 832 26.84 -5.09 -18.55
C GLU A 832 26.33 -4.87 -17.12
N LEU A 833 26.66 -5.78 -16.20
CA LEU A 833 26.30 -5.63 -14.80
C LEU A 833 27.54 -5.70 -13.93
N LEU A 834 27.68 -4.69 -13.10
CA LEU A 834 28.77 -4.49 -12.18
C LEU A 834 28.14 -4.17 -10.83
N ALA A 835 28.50 -4.91 -9.78
CA ALA A 835 28.17 -4.48 -8.42
C ALA A 835 29.35 -3.74 -7.83
N TRP A 836 29.06 -2.59 -7.24
CA TRP A 836 29.94 -1.96 -6.27
C TRP A 836 29.56 -2.49 -4.89
N ILE A 837 30.46 -3.22 -4.26
CA ILE A 837 30.20 -4.04 -3.08
C ILE A 837 31.00 -3.49 -1.92
N THR A 838 30.31 -3.29 -0.82
CA THR A 838 30.88 -3.06 0.49
C THR A 838 31.52 -4.36 0.99
N ILE A 839 32.83 -4.35 1.22
CA ILE A 839 33.60 -5.43 1.82
C ILE A 839 34.17 -4.90 3.13
N GLN A 840 33.71 -5.44 4.25
CA GLN A 840 34.36 -5.17 5.53
C GLN A 840 35.52 -6.13 5.72
N TYR A 841 36.71 -5.56 5.92
CA TYR A 841 37.95 -6.30 6.03
C TYR A 841 38.15 -6.67 7.49
N PHE A 842 38.36 -7.95 7.76
CA PHE A 842 38.85 -8.44 9.04
C PHE A 842 40.26 -8.99 8.81
N SER A 843 41.27 -8.13 8.79
CA SER A 843 42.66 -8.57 8.60
C SER A 843 43.18 -9.12 9.92
N CYS A 844 43.46 -10.42 10.00
CA CYS A 844 44.68 -10.84 10.67
C CYS A 844 45.80 -10.65 9.65
N ASP A 845 46.83 -9.90 10.04
CA ASP A 845 48.07 -9.63 9.33
C ASP A 845 48.05 -8.49 8.29
N GLU A 846 48.56 -7.34 8.73
CA GLU A 846 49.34 -6.44 7.89
C GLU A 846 50.63 -7.17 7.49
N HIS A 847 50.79 -7.48 6.20
CA HIS A 847 52.12 -7.55 5.63
C HIS A 847 52.34 -6.36 4.71
N GLN A 848 53.38 -5.61 5.09
CA GLN A 848 54.00 -4.46 4.43
C GLN A 848 54.29 -4.69 2.95
#